data_AF-A0A437D8H1-F1
#
_entry.id   AF-A0A437D8H1-F1
#
_cell.length_a   1.000
_cell.length_b   1.000
_cell.length_c   1.000
_cell.angle_alpha   90.00
_cell.angle_beta   90.00
_cell.angle_gamma   90.00
#
_symmetry.space_group_name_H-M   'P 1'
#
loop_
_entity.id
_entity.type
_entity.pdbx_description
1 polymer ?
#
loop_
_entity_poly.entity_id
_entity_poly.type
_entity_poly.pdbx_seq_one_letter_code
_entity_poly.pdbx_strand_id
1 'polypeptide(L)'
;MWEDEAKLSASGPGTRYITIMPFYAVMDGVSPGVQVPPHLTRIPINLISTSSDLANAFVKGKVVRKGPLVSLPLRDPILKAVIQEEDSQPNSSSQINAINIVVFGVLAKNFSEGVSPGDVVMASGFTVSKSPTASKDKLHHLNLLLSQDANIYCFCQSSSLNPTCAVASKRSSTVSAEVSNRTKTPRYTYTRLSDLKSGSVVNVYGVVVFFKQPFKSHGTDFCSSLKITDQSNCNVGCTIFCEKLEEHPKIFQIGDIVRMHRVKVKLFNKAITLVNTFGFSVITFDGKPSGTVEPRTSSRTFHFDEQDRKTVEELQTWISSQNVLPPSSTSVTLSAVQPKAYFDLTCQLLAKAPIDSTCTLLRVWDGTRSPNTFVPVDPNDVEGPTAFSREKESFIANILVYDNHSEFAKQLKLGAFLRIYNLRAVPVSSKVRDINRNQSETCDHLALHLHGGTSFGRGIRILPENSPDVQMLKRAIAFLTEDVEDCATALNDSELLEVWSTPPDFLDNEAEMCSTSAEGSIRPKLQQVTLSELKQSSPGQVYHVRAQIRSYEPSKLHQALKLFCSKCSSIQDIPDDELLASIFSEACKNSEDCSSPAWALSGSIELPSGSTQRAVKVHLSTQLKAEGKVKELLFIRGTTLEETCRLAKGYKNIVPVTASKSGLALMDLSAPFLFRGPRRYYGCKQCSKATVRELPSQGDELLDEKIIAEALGVQLLQFVLLLKLQLQDATNTLEVFLWKHAELFLGVSAEEVAISQEAQNSVHATLESLCPTEGTVGQRPWLDLSLTSYRGAGERDQNQTYYQICSPPVTRPSSAQSDHT
;
A
#
# COMPACT_ATOMS: atom_id res chain seq x y z
N MET A 1 56.58 18.72 14.68
CA MET A 1 57.28 17.55 15.21
C MET A 1 56.29 16.41 15.17
N TRP A 2 56.50 15.52 14.19
CA TRP A 2 55.98 14.15 13.96
C TRP A 2 54.46 13.95 14.09
N GLU A 3 53.71 13.74 13.00
CA GLU A 3 53.58 12.49 12.21
C GLU A 3 53.33 11.26 13.10
N ASP A 4 52.12 10.69 13.07
CA ASP A 4 51.85 9.49 12.25
C ASP A 4 50.37 9.02 12.26
N GLU A 5 50.02 8.27 11.19
CA GLU A 5 48.92 7.29 11.01
C GLU A 5 47.43 7.77 11.10
N ALA A 6 46.45 7.32 10.30
CA ALA A 6 46.32 6.23 9.34
C ALA A 6 45.14 6.47 8.36
N LYS A 7 45.21 5.79 7.21
CA LYS A 7 44.19 5.64 6.16
C LYS A 7 42.87 5.05 6.68
N LEU A 8 41.73 5.55 6.18
CA LEU A 8 40.48 4.79 6.10
C LEU A 8 39.68 5.15 4.85
N SER A 9 39.24 4.09 4.19
CA SER A 9 38.48 3.98 2.95
C SER A 9 37.10 4.63 3.00
N ALA A 10 36.69 5.18 1.86
CA ALA A 10 35.37 5.74 1.63
C ALA A 10 34.28 4.65 1.60
N SER A 11 33.24 4.83 2.41
CA SER A 11 31.91 4.22 2.27
C SER A 11 30.85 5.33 2.24
N GLY A 12 29.92 5.23 1.29
CA GLY A 12 28.95 6.28 0.93
C GLY A 12 27.86 6.51 1.99
N PRO A 13 27.16 7.67 1.93
CA PRO A 13 26.17 8.00 2.94
C PRO A 13 24.87 7.23 2.72
N GLY A 14 24.48 6.49 3.77
CA GLY A 14 23.23 5.77 3.88
C GLY A 14 21.99 6.66 3.90
N THR A 15 20.92 6.04 3.44
CA THR A 15 19.53 6.48 3.31
C THR A 15 18.97 7.04 4.63
N ARG A 16 18.46 8.27 4.61
CA ARG A 16 17.80 8.90 5.76
C ARG A 16 16.32 8.49 5.82
N TYR A 17 15.96 7.75 6.87
CA TYR A 17 14.58 7.58 7.32
C TYR A 17 14.02 8.94 7.77
N ILE A 18 12.77 9.25 7.40
CA ILE A 18 12.04 10.42 7.90
C ILE A 18 11.31 9.97 9.16
N THR A 19 11.91 10.21 10.33
CA THR A 19 11.28 10.02 11.64
C THR A 19 10.33 11.20 11.91
N ILE A 20 9.12 10.89 12.36
CA ILE A 20 8.09 11.83 12.83
C ILE A 20 8.67 12.65 13.99
N MET A 21 8.59 13.99 13.96
CA MET A 21 9.25 14.86 14.94
C MET A 21 8.29 15.43 16.01
N PRO A 22 8.69 15.54 17.30
CA PRO A 22 7.78 15.82 18.41
C PRO A 22 8.02 17.21 19.04
N PHE A 23 7.39 18.25 18.48
CA PHE A 23 7.27 19.56 19.12
C PHE A 23 5.78 19.88 19.32
N TYR A 24 5.36 20.05 20.58
CA TYR A 24 3.95 20.25 20.94
C TYR A 24 3.76 21.64 21.54
N ALA A 25 3.14 22.56 20.79
CA ALA A 25 2.75 23.88 21.29
C ALA A 25 1.32 23.82 21.85
N VAL A 26 1.16 24.10 23.13
CA VAL A 26 -0.12 24.13 23.84
C VAL A 26 -0.48 25.58 24.17
N MET A 27 -1.58 26.07 23.60
CA MET A 27 -2.16 27.37 23.97
C MET A 27 -3.16 27.16 25.11
N ASP A 28 -2.97 27.87 26.22
CA ASP A 28 -3.83 27.69 27.39
C ASP A 28 -5.16 28.43 27.20
N GLY A 29 -6.26 27.68 27.21
CA GLY A 29 -7.62 28.19 27.01
C GLY A 29 -8.51 27.28 26.19
N VAL A 30 -9.19 26.36 26.90
CA VAL A 30 -10.31 25.50 26.44
C VAL A 30 -9.92 24.24 25.64
N SER A 31 -9.28 23.27 26.31
CA SER A 31 -9.63 21.82 26.28
C SER A 31 -8.67 21.02 27.18
N PRO A 32 -9.13 20.06 28.00
CA PRO A 32 -8.24 19.17 28.75
C PRO A 32 -7.79 18.05 27.81
N GLY A 33 -6.64 18.20 27.14
CA GLY A 33 -6.27 17.25 26.08
C GLY A 33 -4.79 17.06 25.74
N VAL A 34 -3.85 17.78 26.38
CA VAL A 34 -2.43 17.43 26.29
C VAL A 34 -1.94 17.12 27.69
N GLN A 35 -2.26 15.92 28.17
CA GLN A 35 -1.61 15.36 29.34
C GLN A 35 -0.26 14.79 28.91
N VAL A 36 0.80 15.17 29.63
CA VAL A 36 2.11 14.53 29.55
C VAL A 36 1.88 13.01 29.66
N PRO A 37 2.53 12.18 28.82
CA PRO A 37 2.37 10.74 28.93
C PRO A 37 2.54 10.28 30.39
N PRO A 38 1.61 9.47 30.93
CA PRO A 38 1.57 9.16 32.37
C PRO A 38 2.79 8.39 32.87
N HIS A 39 3.62 7.86 31.96
CA HIS A 39 4.87 7.18 32.27
C HIS A 39 6.04 8.14 32.56
N LEU A 40 5.92 9.44 32.29
CA LEU A 40 7.00 10.41 32.51
C LEU A 40 6.95 11.02 33.92
N THR A 41 8.07 10.97 34.64
CA THR A 41 8.21 11.56 35.98
C THR A 41 8.93 12.91 35.95
N ARG A 42 8.43 13.89 36.71
CA ARG A 42 9.05 15.22 36.81
C ARG A 42 10.31 15.14 37.68
N ILE A 43 11.43 15.64 37.16
CA ILE A 43 12.69 15.77 37.93
C ILE A 43 13.00 17.26 38.17
N PRO A 44 13.19 17.68 39.44
CA PRO A 44 13.63 19.03 39.79
C PRO A 44 15.04 19.34 39.26
N ILE A 45 15.32 20.60 38.91
CA ILE A 45 16.60 20.98 38.29
C ILE A 45 17.81 20.66 39.19
N ASN A 46 17.65 20.76 40.52
CA ASN A 46 18.71 20.51 41.49
C ASN A 46 19.08 19.03 41.68
N LEU A 47 18.23 18.09 41.23
CA LEU A 47 18.46 16.64 41.32
C LEU A 47 19.04 16.04 40.04
N ILE A 48 19.29 16.86 39.00
CA ILE A 48 19.86 16.40 37.73
C ILE A 48 21.35 16.06 37.93
N SER A 49 21.67 14.78 37.84
CA SER A 49 23.04 14.25 37.91
C SER A 49 23.33 13.34 36.71
N THR A 50 24.61 13.10 36.40
CA THR A 50 25.02 12.24 35.28
C THR A 50 24.88 10.73 35.56
N SER A 51 24.46 10.33 36.76
CA SER A 51 24.40 8.92 37.20
C SER A 51 22.98 8.36 37.35
N SER A 52 21.94 9.14 37.01
CA SER A 52 20.54 8.74 37.15
C SER A 52 19.99 8.25 35.80
N ASP A 53 19.14 7.23 35.81
CA ASP A 53 18.36 6.84 34.62
C ASP A 53 17.30 7.92 34.34
N LEU A 54 17.49 8.66 33.25
CA LEU A 54 16.66 9.80 32.86
C LEU A 54 15.76 9.50 31.66
N ALA A 55 15.67 8.23 31.23
CA ALA A 55 14.91 7.84 30.04
C ALA A 55 13.41 8.19 30.13
N ASN A 56 12.83 8.07 31.32
CA ASN A 56 11.42 8.38 31.58
C ASN A 56 11.22 9.69 32.37
N ALA A 57 12.20 10.59 32.35
CA ALA A 57 12.15 11.84 33.09
C ALA A 57 11.78 13.04 32.21
N PHE A 58 11.11 14.04 32.79
CA PHE A 58 10.93 15.35 32.17
C PHE A 58 11.30 16.49 33.13
N VAL A 59 11.82 17.59 32.58
CA VAL A 59 12.11 18.82 33.32
C VAL A 59 11.15 19.90 32.88
N LYS A 60 10.53 20.59 33.84
CA LYS A 60 9.61 21.71 33.62
C LYS A 60 10.25 23.00 34.11
N GLY A 61 10.29 24.03 33.28
CA GLY A 61 10.76 25.34 33.68
C GLY A 61 10.31 26.46 32.74
N LYS A 62 10.26 27.68 33.27
CA LYS A 62 9.97 28.90 32.54
C LYS A 62 11.20 29.35 31.76
N VAL A 63 11.04 29.68 30.48
CA VAL A 63 12.14 30.14 29.62
C VAL A 63 12.49 31.57 29.99
N VAL A 64 13.65 31.76 30.62
CA VAL A 64 14.12 33.08 31.07
C VAL A 64 14.91 33.78 29.97
N ARG A 65 15.69 33.02 29.20
CA ARG A 65 16.51 33.55 28.10
C ARG A 65 16.50 32.60 26.92
N LYS A 66 16.35 33.14 25.71
CA LYS A 66 16.47 32.41 24.43
C LYS A 66 17.56 33.05 23.59
N GLY A 67 18.55 32.27 23.16
CA GLY A 67 19.61 32.70 22.25
C GLY A 67 19.17 32.65 20.78
N PRO A 68 19.94 33.28 19.87
CA PRO A 68 19.66 33.21 18.45
C PRO A 68 19.89 31.80 17.90
N LEU A 69 19.15 31.43 16.84
CA LEU A 69 19.40 30.21 16.09
C LEU A 69 20.69 30.38 15.27
N VAL A 70 21.70 29.57 15.55
CA VAL A 70 22.98 29.59 14.84
C VAL A 70 23.00 28.44 13.83
N SER A 71 23.15 28.75 12.54
CA SER A 71 23.31 27.77 11.47
C SER A 71 24.67 27.99 10.80
N LEU A 72 25.55 26.98 10.83
CA LEU A 72 26.85 27.00 10.14
C LEU A 72 26.76 26.10 8.90
N PRO A 73 27.34 26.49 7.74
CA PRO A 73 27.40 25.61 6.58
C PRO A 73 28.18 24.34 6.99
N LEU A 74 27.53 23.17 6.91
CA LEU A 74 27.99 21.83 7.34
C LEU A 74 27.67 21.38 8.78
N ARG A 75 26.96 22.17 9.61
CA ARG A 75 26.48 21.69 10.93
C ARG A 75 24.97 21.89 11.10
N ASP A 76 24.36 20.99 11.86
CA ASP A 76 22.94 21.13 12.24
C ASP A 76 22.72 22.45 13.00
N PRO A 77 21.57 23.12 12.79
CA PRO A 77 21.24 24.36 13.48
C PRO A 77 21.18 24.15 15.00
N ILE A 78 21.72 25.09 15.78
CA ILE A 78 21.83 25.00 17.24
C ILE A 78 21.19 26.22 17.89
N LEU A 79 20.46 26.02 18.98
CA LEU A 79 19.88 27.08 19.80
C LEU A 79 20.13 26.80 21.29
N LYS A 80 20.59 27.82 22.03
CA LYS A 80 20.75 27.76 23.49
C LYS A 80 19.64 28.56 24.17
N ALA A 81 19.00 28.00 25.19
CA ALA A 81 18.02 28.67 26.04
C ALA A 81 18.30 28.39 27.53
N VAL A 82 17.71 29.17 28.42
CA VAL A 82 17.80 28.99 29.88
C VAL A 82 16.40 28.83 30.43
N ILE A 83 16.15 27.74 31.15
CA ILE A 83 14.89 27.53 31.87
C ILE A 83 15.10 27.65 33.37
N GLN A 84 14.08 28.14 34.08
CA GLN A 84 14.06 28.28 35.53
C GLN A 84 12.82 27.61 36.13
N GLU A 85 12.98 26.85 37.20
CA GLU A 85 11.88 26.17 37.88
C GLU A 85 11.04 27.15 38.72
N GLU A 86 9.70 27.05 38.64
CA GLU A 86 8.76 28.06 39.20
C GLU A 86 8.35 27.74 40.67
N ASP A 87 8.69 26.55 41.20
CA ASP A 87 8.24 26.05 42.53
C ASP A 87 9.24 26.28 43.68
N SER A 88 9.88 27.46 43.78
CA SER A 88 10.74 27.77 44.93
C SER A 88 10.14 28.86 45.81
N GLN A 89 9.67 28.49 47.00
CA GLN A 89 9.49 29.45 48.10
C GLN A 89 10.81 30.19 48.37
N PRO A 90 10.78 31.50 48.68
CA PRO A 90 11.95 32.39 48.58
C PRO A 90 13.00 32.27 49.70
N ASN A 91 13.04 31.16 50.45
CA ASN A 91 13.91 31.01 51.62
C ASN A 91 14.81 29.77 51.55
N SER A 92 15.78 29.74 50.64
CA SER A 92 17.11 29.15 50.90
C SER A 92 18.11 29.60 49.84
N SER A 93 19.19 30.25 50.27
CA SER A 93 20.13 31.02 49.44
C SER A 93 21.17 30.16 48.69
N SER A 94 20.88 28.89 48.37
CA SER A 94 21.85 27.99 47.71
C SER A 94 21.24 26.96 46.75
N GLN A 95 20.00 27.13 46.29
CA GLN A 95 19.42 26.24 45.26
C GLN A 95 19.62 26.81 43.85
N ILE A 96 20.34 26.07 43.00
CA ILE A 96 20.50 26.40 41.59
C ILE A 96 19.20 26.02 40.86
N ASN A 97 18.36 27.01 40.61
CA ASN A 97 17.00 26.80 40.07
C ASN A 97 16.92 27.01 38.56
N ALA A 98 18.04 27.22 37.87
CA ALA A 98 18.08 27.49 36.44
C ALA A 98 19.16 26.66 35.72
N ILE A 99 18.78 26.09 34.58
CA ILE A 99 19.62 25.22 33.76
C ILE A 99 19.62 25.65 32.30
N ASN A 100 20.75 25.45 31.64
CA ASN A 100 20.93 25.67 30.22
C ASN A 100 20.34 24.49 29.43
N ILE A 101 19.57 24.80 28.41
CA ILE A 101 19.09 23.86 27.40
C ILE A 101 19.77 24.18 26.07
N VAL A 102 20.32 23.18 25.40
CA VAL A 102 20.88 23.28 24.06
C VAL A 102 20.09 22.36 23.13
N VAL A 103 19.46 22.96 22.13
CA VAL A 103 18.58 22.28 21.16
C VAL A 103 19.30 22.19 19.82
N PHE A 104 19.23 21.03 19.17
CA PHE A 104 19.91 20.76 17.89
C PHE A 104 18.91 20.47 16.76
N GLY A 105 19.35 20.69 15.52
CA GLY A 105 18.64 20.26 14.33
C GLY A 105 17.30 20.95 14.11
N VAL A 106 16.36 20.24 13.48
CA VAL A 106 15.02 20.77 13.17
C VAL A 106 14.28 21.19 14.44
N LEU A 107 14.52 20.53 15.58
CA LEU A 107 13.95 20.90 16.88
C LEU A 107 14.39 22.30 17.31
N ALA A 108 15.62 22.73 16.99
CA ALA A 108 16.10 24.08 17.28
C ALA A 108 15.36 25.15 16.47
N LYS A 109 15.00 24.84 15.21
CA LYS A 109 14.19 25.72 14.35
C LYS A 109 12.78 25.87 14.94
N ASN A 110 12.13 24.75 15.27
CA ASN A 110 10.80 24.74 15.87
C ASN A 110 10.77 25.47 17.22
N PHE A 111 11.79 25.26 18.06
CA PHE A 111 11.93 25.96 19.34
C PHE A 111 12.14 27.47 19.15
N SER A 112 12.91 27.87 18.14
CA SER A 112 13.13 29.29 17.83
C SER A 112 11.84 30.00 17.42
N GLU A 113 10.99 29.33 16.65
CA GLU A 113 9.74 29.89 16.11
C GLU A 113 8.57 29.81 17.11
N GLY A 114 8.50 28.74 17.92
CA GLY A 114 7.37 28.43 18.77
C GLY A 114 7.49 28.78 20.26
N VAL A 115 8.68 29.17 20.75
CA VAL A 115 8.91 29.44 22.18
C VAL A 115 9.41 30.87 22.40
N SER A 116 8.77 31.62 23.27
CA SER A 116 9.15 32.98 23.68
C SER A 116 9.68 33.01 25.12
N PRO A 117 10.58 33.96 25.48
CA PRO A 117 10.92 34.20 26.88
C PRO A 117 9.66 34.50 27.69
N GLY A 118 9.46 33.78 28.79
CA GLY A 118 8.25 33.82 29.60
C GLY A 118 7.36 32.58 29.47
N ASP A 119 7.51 31.80 28.40
CA ASP A 119 6.74 30.55 28.21
C ASP A 119 7.25 29.44 29.13
N VAL A 120 6.36 28.53 29.52
CA VAL A 120 6.71 27.36 30.33
C VAL A 120 6.97 26.18 29.41
N VAL A 121 8.18 25.62 29.50
CA VAL A 121 8.59 24.48 28.68
C VAL A 121 8.75 23.24 29.54
N MET A 122 8.26 22.11 29.05
CA MET A 122 8.59 20.77 29.54
C MET A 122 9.40 20.04 28.49
N ALA A 123 10.53 19.46 28.88
CA ALA A 123 11.41 18.72 27.97
C ALA A 123 11.66 17.30 28.50
N SER A 124 11.55 16.28 27.64
CA SER A 124 11.85 14.88 27.93
C SER A 124 12.74 14.27 26.84
N GLY A 125 13.41 13.16 27.14
CA GLY A 125 14.39 12.54 26.22
C GLY A 125 15.67 13.38 26.05
N PHE A 126 16.02 14.21 27.03
CA PHE A 126 17.26 14.98 27.03
C PHE A 126 18.45 14.14 27.52
N THR A 127 19.64 14.45 27.01
CA THR A 127 20.90 13.97 27.59
C THR A 127 21.57 15.10 28.38
N VAL A 128 22.42 14.74 29.33
CA VAL A 128 23.05 15.71 30.24
C VAL A 128 24.55 15.81 29.96
N SER A 129 25.08 17.02 29.80
CA SER A 129 26.51 17.26 29.57
C SER A 129 27.05 18.31 30.54
N LYS A 130 28.36 18.33 30.79
CA LYS A 130 28.97 19.37 31.64
C LYS A 130 28.85 20.74 30.96
N SER A 131 28.37 21.73 31.70
CA SER A 131 28.25 23.10 31.20
C SER A 131 29.63 23.77 31.15
N PRO A 132 30.17 24.12 29.97
CA PRO A 132 31.46 24.80 29.85
C PRO A 132 31.38 26.25 30.33
N THR A 133 30.17 26.78 30.58
CA THR A 133 29.94 28.14 31.07
C THR A 133 29.57 28.21 32.55
N ALA A 134 29.47 27.08 33.25
CA ALA A 134 29.04 27.01 34.66
C ALA A 134 29.83 27.95 35.59
N SER A 135 31.14 28.07 35.38
CA SER A 135 32.02 28.96 36.17
C SER A 135 31.85 30.45 35.84
N LYS A 136 31.16 30.80 34.74
CA LYS A 136 30.93 32.17 34.27
C LYS A 136 29.50 32.65 34.46
N ASP A 137 28.50 31.77 34.31
CA ASP A 137 27.08 32.13 34.33
C ASP A 137 26.37 31.86 35.67
N LYS A 138 27.04 31.20 36.64
CA LYS A 138 26.48 30.78 37.94
C LYS A 138 25.19 29.94 37.82
N LEU A 139 24.97 29.31 36.67
CA LEU A 139 23.86 28.40 36.41
C LEU A 139 24.25 26.96 36.77
N HIS A 140 23.34 26.00 36.54
CA HIS A 140 23.61 24.59 36.81
C HIS A 140 24.90 24.10 36.12
N HIS A 141 25.66 23.27 36.82
CA HIS A 141 26.94 22.72 36.33
C HIS A 141 26.79 21.82 35.10
N LEU A 142 25.55 21.52 34.69
CA LEU A 142 25.19 20.67 33.58
C LEU A 142 24.28 21.40 32.59
N ASN A 143 24.31 21.00 31.32
CA ASN A 143 23.41 21.41 30.26
C ASN A 143 22.51 20.24 29.85
N LEU A 144 21.24 20.52 29.56
CA LEU A 144 20.35 19.58 28.89
C LEU A 144 20.54 19.70 27.38
N LEU A 145 20.83 18.58 26.72
CA LEU A 145 20.99 18.48 25.27
C LEU A 145 19.75 17.80 24.68
N LEU A 146 19.05 18.52 23.81
CA LEU A 146 17.82 18.07 23.16
C LEU A 146 18.11 17.84 21.67
N SER A 147 18.06 16.58 21.24
CA SER A 147 18.30 16.15 19.87
C SER A 147 17.03 15.61 19.22
N GLN A 148 17.13 14.91 18.09
CA GLN A 148 15.97 14.51 17.27
C GLN A 148 14.98 13.59 18.00
N ASP A 149 15.44 12.87 19.02
CA ASP A 149 14.64 11.93 19.82
C ASP A 149 13.98 12.58 21.06
N ALA A 150 14.21 13.88 21.28
CA ALA A 150 13.72 14.59 22.45
C ALA A 150 12.37 15.28 22.20
N ASN A 151 11.48 15.24 23.19
CA ASN A 151 10.16 15.86 23.12
C ASN A 151 10.14 17.20 23.87
N ILE A 152 9.58 18.24 23.25
CA ILE A 152 9.38 19.55 23.89
C ILE A 152 7.90 19.93 23.87
N TYR A 153 7.36 20.22 25.05
CA TYR A 153 6.01 20.74 25.27
C TYR A 153 6.11 22.19 25.71
N CYS A 154 5.53 23.12 24.96
CA CYS A 154 5.55 24.55 25.28
C CYS A 154 4.14 25.02 25.65
N PHE A 155 4.01 25.66 26.82
CA PHE A 155 2.78 26.25 27.33
C PHE A 155 2.89 27.77 27.27
N CYS A 156 2.17 28.38 26.34
CA CYS A 156 2.20 29.82 26.11
C CYS A 156 1.31 30.52 27.16
N GLN A 157 1.90 31.29 28.08
CA GLN A 157 1.12 32.13 28.98
C GLN A 157 0.70 33.39 28.21
N SER A 158 -0.57 33.49 27.79
CA SER A 158 -1.08 34.66 27.09
C SER A 158 -1.02 35.90 27.98
N SER A 159 0.06 36.68 27.85
CA SER A 159 0.12 38.02 28.43
C SER A 159 1.02 38.95 27.60
N SER A 160 0.42 40.08 27.23
CA SER A 160 0.98 41.26 26.53
C SER A 160 1.10 41.22 25.00
N LEU A 161 -0.02 41.53 24.35
CA LEU A 161 0.01 42.43 23.19
C LEU A 161 0.42 43.82 23.66
N ASN A 162 1.60 44.28 23.25
CA ASN A 162 1.91 45.70 23.14
C ASN A 162 2.61 45.94 21.79
N PRO A 163 1.96 46.63 20.83
CA PRO A 163 2.65 47.23 19.72
C PRO A 163 3.03 48.67 20.10
N THR A 164 4.33 48.94 20.27
CA THR A 164 4.85 50.31 20.34
C THR A 164 5.90 50.51 19.26
N CYS A 165 5.51 51.17 18.18
CA CYS A 165 6.25 52.30 17.61
C CYS A 165 5.30 53.07 16.70
N ALA A 166 4.69 54.12 17.25
CA ALA A 166 4.00 55.16 16.51
C ALA A 166 5.01 56.26 16.15
N VAL A 167 4.98 56.71 14.89
CA VAL A 167 5.45 58.04 14.51
C VAL A 167 4.22 58.96 14.42
N ALA A 168 4.21 59.93 15.34
CA ALA A 168 3.65 61.27 15.30
C ALA A 168 2.26 61.52 14.65
N SER A 169 1.30 61.98 15.46
CA SER A 169 0.78 63.36 15.38
C SER A 169 -0.09 63.72 16.59
N LYS A 170 -0.05 64.99 16.97
CA LYS A 170 -0.62 65.61 18.18
C LYS A 170 -2.11 65.97 18.01
N ARG A 171 -2.92 65.75 19.05
CA ARG A 171 -3.66 66.77 19.87
C ARG A 171 -4.96 66.19 20.47
N SER A 172 -5.10 66.38 21.80
CA SER A 172 -6.30 66.65 22.64
C SER A 172 -7.58 65.84 22.38
N SER A 173 -8.35 65.32 23.34
CA SER A 173 -8.61 65.71 24.73
C SER A 173 -9.33 64.56 25.46
N THR A 174 -9.24 64.58 26.79
CA THR A 174 -9.97 63.83 27.81
C THR A 174 -11.42 63.44 27.49
N VAL A 175 -11.83 62.22 27.87
CA VAL A 175 -12.86 61.90 28.90
C VAL A 175 -13.03 60.38 28.98
N SER A 176 -12.92 59.85 30.20
CA SER A 176 -13.10 58.44 30.56
C SER A 176 -14.54 57.97 30.37
N ALA A 177 -14.72 56.80 29.75
CA ALA A 177 -15.92 55.97 29.92
C ALA A 177 -15.51 54.50 29.74
N GLU A 178 -15.64 53.73 30.82
CA GLU A 178 -15.52 52.27 30.82
C GLU A 178 -16.59 51.67 29.90
N VAL A 179 -16.16 51.02 28.81
CA VAL A 179 -17.04 50.18 27.99
C VAL A 179 -16.32 48.87 27.70
N SER A 180 -16.96 47.80 28.18
CA SER A 180 -16.71 46.39 27.88
C SER A 180 -16.30 46.14 26.42
N ASN A 181 -15.01 45.88 26.18
CA ASN A 181 -14.51 45.41 24.90
C ASN A 181 -14.69 43.90 24.80
N ARG A 182 -15.88 43.46 24.37
CA ARG A 182 -16.02 42.16 23.68
C ARG A 182 -15.33 42.29 22.33
N THR A 183 -14.21 41.58 22.13
CA THR A 183 -13.57 41.38 20.83
C THR A 183 -14.56 40.70 19.88
N LYS A 184 -15.25 41.48 19.05
CA LYS A 184 -16.12 40.97 17.98
C LYS A 184 -15.23 40.42 16.87
N THR A 185 -15.22 39.11 16.67
CA THR A 185 -14.73 38.48 15.44
C THR A 185 -15.53 39.01 14.24
N PRO A 186 -14.88 39.35 13.10
CA PRO A 186 -15.58 39.84 11.92
C PRO A 186 -16.42 38.71 11.31
N ARG A 187 -17.74 38.85 11.40
CA ARG A 187 -18.70 37.89 10.82
C ARG A 187 -18.79 38.12 9.31
N TYR A 188 -18.34 37.16 8.51
CA TYR A 188 -18.46 37.22 7.05
C TYR A 188 -19.90 36.96 6.60
N THR A 189 -20.38 37.75 5.63
CA THR A 189 -21.66 37.53 4.97
C THR A 189 -21.43 36.90 3.61
N TYR A 190 -22.19 35.84 3.31
CA TYR A 190 -22.12 35.10 2.05
C TYR A 190 -23.34 35.40 1.19
N THR A 191 -23.12 35.62 -0.10
CA THR A 191 -24.17 35.90 -1.09
C THR A 191 -24.42 34.66 -1.95
N ARG A 192 -25.68 34.34 -2.24
CA ARG A 192 -26.06 33.27 -3.17
C ARG A 192 -25.69 33.63 -4.60
N LEU A 193 -25.46 32.62 -5.43
CA LEU A 193 -25.06 32.82 -6.82
C LEU A 193 -26.16 33.46 -7.67
N SER A 194 -27.44 33.24 -7.35
CA SER A 194 -28.58 33.91 -7.98
C SER A 194 -28.63 35.42 -7.71
N ASP A 195 -28.05 35.88 -6.60
CA ASP A 195 -28.23 37.24 -6.08
C ASP A 195 -27.04 38.15 -6.39
N LEU A 196 -26.11 37.69 -7.24
CA LEU A 196 -24.91 38.40 -7.60
C LEU A 196 -25.22 39.65 -8.43
N LYS A 197 -24.70 40.80 -7.97
CA LYS A 197 -24.84 42.10 -8.65
C LYS A 197 -23.52 42.53 -9.24
N SER A 198 -23.50 42.94 -10.51
CA SER A 198 -22.27 43.39 -11.17
C SER A 198 -21.64 44.58 -10.44
N GLY A 199 -20.31 44.57 -10.31
CA GLY A 199 -19.53 45.65 -9.71
C GLY A 199 -19.32 45.52 -8.20
N SER A 200 -20.04 44.63 -7.51
CA SER A 200 -19.84 44.39 -6.07
C SER A 200 -18.68 43.43 -5.79
N VAL A 201 -18.17 43.49 -4.56
CA VAL A 201 -17.23 42.52 -4.00
C VAL A 201 -17.98 41.69 -2.96
N VAL A 202 -18.00 40.38 -3.14
CA VAL A 202 -18.82 39.45 -2.34
C VAL A 202 -17.99 38.28 -1.83
N ASN A 203 -18.56 37.53 -0.87
CA ASN A 203 -18.06 36.22 -0.46
C ASN A 203 -19.08 35.18 -0.88
N VAL A 204 -18.63 34.05 -1.41
CA VAL A 204 -19.52 33.01 -1.95
C VAL A 204 -19.03 31.62 -1.54
N TYR A 205 -19.99 30.71 -1.42
CA TYR A 205 -19.76 29.29 -1.51
C TYR A 205 -20.32 28.79 -2.84
N GLY A 206 -19.72 27.75 -3.39
CA GLY A 206 -20.26 27.06 -4.54
C GLY A 206 -19.63 25.70 -4.75
N VAL A 207 -20.38 24.81 -5.38
CA VAL A 207 -19.97 23.49 -5.84
C VAL A 207 -19.34 23.62 -7.21
N VAL A 208 -18.15 23.06 -7.39
CA VAL A 208 -17.42 23.07 -8.65
C VAL A 208 -18.07 22.11 -9.64
N VAL A 209 -18.57 22.62 -10.76
CA VAL A 209 -19.15 21.82 -11.87
C VAL A 209 -18.19 21.68 -13.04
N PHE A 210 -17.17 22.54 -13.11
CA PHE A 210 -16.11 22.47 -14.11
C PHE A 210 -14.89 23.23 -13.60
N PHE A 211 -13.69 22.75 -13.91
CA PHE A 211 -12.46 23.49 -13.63
C PHE A 211 -11.37 23.15 -14.64
N LYS A 212 -10.44 24.09 -14.81
CA LYS A 212 -9.17 23.88 -15.51
C LYS A 212 -8.04 23.86 -14.49
N GLN A 213 -7.04 23.03 -14.76
CA GLN A 213 -5.77 23.11 -14.03
C GLN A 213 -5.17 24.52 -14.19
N PRO A 214 -4.52 25.07 -13.16
CA PRO A 214 -3.88 26.37 -13.27
C PRO A 214 -2.87 26.37 -14.42
N PHE A 215 -2.93 27.38 -15.28
CA PHE A 215 -2.06 27.51 -16.44
C PHE A 215 -1.44 28.90 -16.48
N LYS A 216 -0.24 28.99 -17.05
CA LYS A 216 0.47 30.26 -17.18
C LYS A 216 -0.34 31.19 -18.09
N SER A 217 -0.66 32.38 -17.59
CA SER A 217 -1.33 33.40 -18.40
C SER A 217 -0.32 34.05 -19.37
N HIS A 218 -0.79 34.93 -20.26
CA HIS A 218 0.12 35.77 -21.08
C HIS A 218 0.89 36.80 -20.25
N GLY A 219 0.51 37.03 -18.99
CA GLY A 219 1.20 37.90 -18.05
C GLY A 219 2.22 37.15 -17.18
N THR A 220 2.49 37.68 -15.99
CA THR A 220 3.37 37.07 -14.98
C THR A 220 2.70 35.99 -14.16
N ASP A 221 1.37 35.98 -14.12
CA ASP A 221 0.59 35.23 -13.14
C ASP A 221 0.03 33.93 -13.75
N PHE A 222 -0.31 32.97 -12.90
CA PHE A 222 -1.07 31.78 -13.25
C PHE A 222 -2.57 32.08 -13.20
N CYS A 223 -3.35 31.43 -14.07
CA CYS A 223 -4.79 31.59 -14.18
C CYS A 223 -5.50 30.24 -13.96
N SER A 224 -6.52 30.24 -13.10
CA SER A 224 -7.48 29.15 -12.97
C SER A 224 -8.85 29.61 -13.43
N SER A 225 -9.48 28.81 -14.30
CA SER A 225 -10.87 29.01 -14.70
C SER A 225 -11.70 27.86 -14.17
N LEU A 226 -12.73 28.16 -13.38
CA LEU A 226 -13.70 27.18 -12.90
C LEU A 226 -15.12 27.70 -13.05
N LYS A 227 -16.10 26.81 -12.98
CA LYS A 227 -17.53 27.15 -12.88
C LYS A 227 -18.07 26.54 -11.61
N ILE A 228 -18.87 27.32 -10.90
CA ILE A 228 -19.51 26.91 -9.65
C ILE A 228 -21.02 27.03 -9.77
N THR A 229 -21.72 26.21 -8.98
CA THR A 229 -23.16 26.28 -8.76
C THR A 229 -23.46 26.24 -7.26
N ASP A 230 -24.68 26.57 -6.86
CA ASP A 230 -25.17 26.42 -5.47
C ASP A 230 -26.61 25.90 -5.51
N GLN A 231 -27.30 25.88 -4.37
CA GLN A 231 -28.69 25.43 -4.28
C GLN A 231 -29.68 26.21 -5.16
N SER A 232 -29.27 27.36 -5.74
CA SER A 232 -30.09 28.10 -6.71
C SER A 232 -29.99 27.57 -8.15
N ASN A 233 -29.16 26.54 -8.40
CA ASN A 233 -28.88 25.99 -9.73
C ASN A 233 -28.33 27.02 -10.74
N CYS A 234 -27.77 28.13 -10.24
CA CYS A 234 -27.15 29.16 -11.05
C CYS A 234 -25.66 28.84 -11.30
N ASN A 235 -25.29 28.67 -12.57
CA ASN A 235 -23.90 28.42 -12.97
C ASN A 235 -23.13 29.73 -13.17
N VAL A 236 -22.08 29.94 -12.35
CA VAL A 236 -21.26 31.16 -12.38
C VAL A 236 -19.81 30.80 -12.70
N GLY A 237 -19.24 31.49 -13.71
CA GLY A 237 -17.83 31.34 -14.07
C GLY A 237 -16.92 32.12 -13.10
N CYS A 238 -15.79 31.54 -12.71
CA CYS A 238 -14.78 32.18 -11.87
C CYS A 238 -13.42 32.14 -12.57
N THR A 239 -12.72 33.27 -12.58
CA THR A 239 -11.35 33.38 -13.07
C THR A 239 -10.46 33.91 -11.96
N ILE A 240 -9.50 33.11 -11.54
CA ILE A 240 -8.61 33.40 -10.40
C ILE A 240 -7.19 33.54 -10.92
N PHE A 241 -6.55 34.65 -10.58
CA PHE A 241 -5.16 34.95 -10.91
C PHE A 241 -4.29 34.92 -9.65
N CYS A 242 -3.26 34.08 -9.61
CA CYS A 242 -2.30 34.05 -8.50
C CYS A 242 -0.87 34.00 -9.07
N GLU A 243 0.08 34.62 -8.39
CA GLU A 243 1.49 34.60 -8.80
C GLU A 243 2.09 33.19 -8.69
N LYS A 244 1.66 32.42 -7.68
CA LYS A 244 2.19 31.10 -7.36
C LYS A 244 1.17 30.00 -7.59
N LEU A 245 1.63 28.86 -8.11
CA LEU A 245 0.80 27.68 -8.36
C LEU A 245 0.17 27.12 -7.08
N GLU A 246 0.87 27.21 -5.94
CA GLU A 246 0.38 26.66 -4.67
C GLU A 246 -0.77 27.48 -4.06
N GLU A 247 -0.91 28.74 -4.45
CA GLU A 247 -1.95 29.67 -3.96
C GLU A 247 -3.31 29.45 -4.64
N HIS A 248 -3.33 28.71 -5.75
CA HIS A 248 -4.56 28.39 -6.47
C HIS A 248 -5.47 27.42 -5.68
N PRO A 249 -6.79 27.42 -5.96
CA PRO A 249 -7.74 26.50 -5.33
C PRO A 249 -7.33 25.03 -5.54
N LYS A 250 -7.32 24.23 -4.48
CA LYS A 250 -6.90 22.81 -4.50
C LYS A 250 -8.07 21.90 -4.86
N ILE A 251 -8.58 22.04 -6.08
CA ILE A 251 -9.70 21.26 -6.63
C ILE A 251 -9.16 19.96 -7.22
N PHE A 252 -9.76 18.83 -6.85
CA PHE A 252 -9.37 17.49 -7.31
C PHE A 252 -10.47 16.80 -8.13
N GLN A 253 -11.73 17.16 -7.94
CA GLN A 253 -12.84 16.56 -8.67
C GLN A 253 -14.01 17.52 -8.85
N ILE A 254 -14.84 17.24 -9.86
CA ILE A 254 -16.15 17.88 -10.00
C ILE A 254 -17.01 17.43 -8.81
N GLY A 255 -17.70 18.38 -8.19
CA GLY A 255 -18.41 18.19 -6.93
C GLY A 255 -17.68 18.76 -5.71
N ASP A 256 -16.38 19.07 -5.81
CA ASP A 256 -15.67 19.77 -4.73
C ASP A 256 -16.35 21.11 -4.41
N ILE A 257 -16.37 21.48 -3.14
CA ILE A 257 -16.97 22.74 -2.68
C ILE A 257 -15.86 23.77 -2.56
N VAL A 258 -16.09 24.99 -3.05
CA VAL A 258 -15.15 26.11 -2.95
C VAL A 258 -15.80 27.27 -2.22
N ARG A 259 -15.07 27.83 -1.26
CA ARG A 259 -15.36 29.08 -0.57
C ARG A 259 -14.41 30.15 -1.05
N MET A 260 -14.96 31.26 -1.52
CA MET A 260 -14.17 32.41 -1.98
C MET A 260 -14.55 33.65 -1.21
N HIS A 261 -13.55 34.33 -0.66
CA HIS A 261 -13.69 35.63 -0.01
C HIS A 261 -13.17 36.74 -0.91
N ARG A 262 -13.86 37.89 -0.89
CA ARG A 262 -13.48 39.11 -1.63
C ARG A 262 -13.31 38.88 -3.14
N VAL A 263 -14.33 38.32 -3.77
CA VAL A 263 -14.40 38.19 -5.24
C VAL A 263 -15.24 39.31 -5.83
N LYS A 264 -14.75 39.92 -6.91
CA LYS A 264 -15.48 40.95 -7.66
C LYS A 264 -16.35 40.33 -8.72
N VAL A 265 -17.61 40.74 -8.73
CA VAL A 265 -18.59 40.35 -9.74
C VAL A 265 -18.37 41.22 -10.98
N LYS A 266 -17.96 40.62 -12.10
CA LYS A 266 -17.79 41.28 -13.40
C LYS A 266 -18.77 40.71 -14.42
N LEU A 267 -19.28 41.56 -15.30
CA LEU A 267 -20.07 41.13 -16.45
C LEU A 267 -19.12 40.90 -17.63
N PHE A 268 -19.08 39.68 -18.16
CA PHE A 268 -18.27 39.30 -19.32
C PHE A 268 -19.12 38.51 -20.29
N ASN A 269 -19.16 38.90 -21.58
CA ASN A 269 -20.01 38.29 -22.60
C ASN A 269 -21.49 38.12 -22.17
N LYS A 270 -22.06 39.14 -21.52
CA LYS A 270 -23.43 39.15 -20.95
C LYS A 270 -23.67 38.12 -19.83
N ALA A 271 -22.63 37.46 -19.31
CA ALA A 271 -22.71 36.53 -18.19
C ALA A 271 -21.96 37.07 -16.97
N ILE A 272 -22.44 36.72 -15.77
CA ILE A 272 -21.78 37.06 -14.52
C ILE A 272 -20.55 36.17 -14.34
N THR A 273 -19.42 36.80 -14.01
CA THR A 273 -18.15 36.13 -13.71
C THR A 273 -17.55 36.67 -12.43
N LEU A 274 -16.89 35.81 -11.65
CA LEU A 274 -16.18 36.17 -10.44
C LEU A 274 -14.69 36.28 -10.73
N VAL A 275 -14.07 37.37 -10.28
CA VAL A 275 -12.62 37.58 -10.41
C VAL A 275 -12.06 37.91 -9.03
N ASN A 276 -10.90 37.36 -8.69
CA ASN A 276 -10.26 37.64 -7.41
C ASN A 276 -9.82 39.11 -7.30
N THR A 277 -9.77 39.63 -6.07
CA THR A 277 -9.34 41.01 -5.76
C THR A 277 -8.28 41.04 -4.66
N PHE A 278 -7.87 42.24 -4.25
CA PHE A 278 -6.91 42.41 -3.16
C PHE A 278 -7.42 41.79 -1.85
N GLY A 279 -6.59 40.95 -1.23
CA GLY A 279 -6.92 40.19 -0.03
C GLY A 279 -7.89 39.02 -0.28
N PHE A 280 -8.00 38.55 -1.52
CA PHE A 280 -8.70 37.32 -1.87
C PHE A 280 -8.21 36.13 -1.03
N SER A 281 -9.14 35.28 -0.61
CA SER A 281 -8.85 34.03 0.08
C SER A 281 -9.76 32.94 -0.46
N VAL A 282 -9.20 31.73 -0.62
CA VAL A 282 -9.92 30.57 -1.13
C VAL A 282 -9.67 29.35 -0.27
N ILE A 283 -10.74 28.59 -0.06
CA ILE A 283 -10.73 27.30 0.63
C ILE A 283 -11.55 26.33 -0.19
N THR A 284 -11.07 25.10 -0.29
CA THR A 284 -11.74 24.02 -1.00
C THR A 284 -12.06 22.88 -0.04
N PHE A 285 -13.15 22.14 -0.26
CA PHE A 285 -13.62 21.04 0.57
C PHE A 285 -14.03 19.88 -0.34
N ASP A 286 -13.98 18.65 0.18
CA ASP A 286 -14.56 17.51 -0.52
C ASP A 286 -16.08 17.65 -0.60
N GLY A 287 -16.64 17.35 -1.78
CA GLY A 287 -18.08 17.28 -2.02
C GLY A 287 -18.74 16.04 -1.44
N LYS A 288 -17.98 14.98 -1.15
CA LYS A 288 -18.50 13.74 -0.57
C LYS A 288 -18.74 13.89 0.94
N PRO A 289 -19.86 13.40 1.49
CA PRO A 289 -20.12 13.44 2.92
C PRO A 289 -19.24 12.42 3.66
N SER A 290 -18.01 12.79 4.00
CA SER A 290 -17.00 11.91 4.63
C SER A 290 -17.01 11.95 6.17
N GLY A 291 -18.03 12.54 6.80
CA GLY A 291 -18.16 12.65 8.26
C GLY A 291 -17.25 13.71 8.91
N THR A 292 -16.10 14.05 8.31
CA THR A 292 -15.22 15.16 8.70
C THR A 292 -15.06 16.18 7.56
N VAL A 293 -15.37 17.45 7.83
CA VAL A 293 -15.20 18.56 6.88
C VAL A 293 -13.78 19.13 7.00
N GLU A 294 -12.86 18.61 6.19
CA GLU A 294 -11.47 19.08 6.18
C GLU A 294 -11.24 20.17 5.10
N PRO A 295 -10.79 21.38 5.47
CA PRO A 295 -10.48 22.44 4.52
C PRO A 295 -9.13 22.20 3.81
N ARG A 296 -9.16 22.18 2.48
CA ARG A 296 -7.98 22.25 1.61
C ARG A 296 -7.67 23.71 1.30
N THR A 297 -6.61 24.25 1.91
CA THR A 297 -6.13 25.62 1.64
C THR A 297 -4.60 25.69 1.60
N SER A 298 -4.09 26.77 1.02
CA SER A 298 -2.67 27.18 1.06
C SER A 298 -2.44 28.37 1.99
N SER A 299 -3.51 28.99 2.50
CA SER A 299 -3.43 30.08 3.46
C SER A 299 -3.01 29.56 4.84
N ARG A 300 -2.03 30.23 5.46
CA ARG A 300 -1.59 29.94 6.83
C ARG A 300 -2.60 30.35 7.89
N THR A 301 -3.53 31.22 7.53
CA THR A 301 -4.57 31.74 8.42
C THR A 301 -5.92 31.71 7.70
N PHE A 302 -6.87 30.98 8.24
CA PHE A 302 -8.24 31.00 7.76
C PHE A 302 -9.22 30.94 8.93
N HIS A 303 -10.37 31.60 8.76
CA HIS A 303 -11.47 31.51 9.72
C HIS A 303 -12.48 30.50 9.18
N PHE A 304 -12.83 29.50 9.99
CA PHE A 304 -13.85 28.53 9.67
C PHE A 304 -14.65 28.29 10.95
N ASP A 305 -15.89 28.80 10.96
CA ASP A 305 -16.78 28.70 12.11
C ASP A 305 -17.81 27.58 11.95
N GLU A 306 -18.65 27.40 12.97
CA GLU A 306 -19.70 26.38 12.97
C GLU A 306 -20.74 26.62 11.85
N GLN A 307 -20.97 27.89 11.49
CA GLN A 307 -21.92 28.25 10.44
C GLN A 307 -21.36 27.91 9.05
N ASP A 308 -20.06 28.13 8.85
CA ASP A 308 -19.32 27.71 7.67
C ASP A 308 -19.37 26.18 7.53
N ARG A 309 -19.12 25.44 8.62
CA ARG A 309 -19.24 23.97 8.66
C ARG A 309 -20.62 23.51 8.21
N LYS A 310 -21.67 24.05 8.82
CA LYS A 310 -23.06 23.73 8.46
C LYS A 310 -23.36 24.04 6.99
N THR A 311 -22.85 25.16 6.47
CA THR A 311 -23.06 25.53 5.05
C THR A 311 -22.40 24.53 4.11
N VAL A 312 -21.21 24.03 4.44
CA VAL A 312 -20.53 22.99 3.65
C VAL A 312 -21.29 21.66 3.72
N GLU A 313 -21.74 21.24 4.90
CA GLU A 313 -22.54 20.02 5.08
C GLU A 313 -23.88 20.07 4.33
N GLU A 314 -24.56 21.23 4.34
CA GLU A 314 -25.78 21.48 3.56
C GLU A 314 -25.52 21.34 2.06
N LEU A 315 -24.37 21.86 1.56
CA LEU A 315 -23.98 21.72 0.16
C LEU A 315 -23.62 20.26 -0.19
N GLN A 316 -22.92 19.52 0.68
CA GLN A 316 -22.62 18.10 0.49
C GLN A 316 -23.90 17.25 0.41
N THR A 317 -24.87 17.54 1.29
CA THR A 317 -26.18 16.89 1.30
C THR A 317 -26.99 17.25 0.05
N TRP A 318 -26.91 18.51 -0.40
CA TRP A 318 -27.56 18.95 -1.63
C TRP A 318 -27.00 18.25 -2.87
N ILE A 319 -25.67 18.15 -3.00
CA ILE A 319 -25.01 17.39 -4.08
C ILE A 319 -25.46 15.93 -4.08
N SER A 320 -25.64 15.32 -2.90
CA SER A 320 -26.04 13.92 -2.78
C SER A 320 -27.52 13.68 -3.08
N SER A 321 -28.37 14.69 -2.90
CA SER A 321 -29.84 14.58 -3.04
C SER A 321 -30.37 14.99 -4.41
N GLN A 322 -29.67 15.89 -5.10
CA GLN A 322 -29.97 16.24 -6.49
C GLN A 322 -28.90 15.65 -7.39
N ASN A 323 -29.27 14.98 -8.49
CA ASN A 323 -28.37 14.56 -9.56
C ASN A 323 -27.82 15.79 -10.35
N VAL A 324 -27.30 16.81 -9.66
CA VAL A 324 -26.79 18.08 -10.23
C VAL A 324 -25.50 17.86 -10.99
N LEU A 325 -24.72 16.87 -10.56
CA LEU A 325 -23.46 16.51 -11.21
C LEU A 325 -23.72 15.57 -12.39
N PRO A 326 -22.98 15.72 -13.51
CA PRO A 326 -23.12 14.80 -14.64
C PRO A 326 -22.93 13.34 -14.18
N PRO A 327 -23.77 12.40 -14.68
CA PRO A 327 -23.76 11.01 -14.26
C PRO A 327 -22.58 10.26 -14.88
N SER A 328 -21.38 10.49 -14.37
CA SER A 328 -20.21 9.63 -14.54
C SER A 328 -19.04 10.25 -13.79
N SER A 329 -18.47 9.53 -12.82
CA SER A 329 -17.07 9.75 -12.48
C SER A 329 -16.26 9.49 -13.76
N THR A 330 -15.64 10.52 -14.31
CA THR A 330 -14.73 10.40 -15.47
C THR A 330 -13.46 9.60 -15.13
N SER A 331 -13.23 9.30 -13.85
CA SER A 331 -12.13 8.49 -13.37
C SER A 331 -12.33 7.02 -13.70
N VAL A 332 -11.37 6.41 -14.39
CA VAL A 332 -11.39 4.99 -14.82
C VAL A 332 -10.05 4.35 -14.45
N THR A 333 -10.06 3.06 -14.13
CA THR A 333 -8.82 2.28 -13.89
C THR A 333 -8.16 1.88 -15.21
N LEU A 334 -6.87 1.58 -15.19
CA LEU A 334 -6.11 1.12 -16.37
C LEU A 334 -6.75 -0.11 -17.02
N SER A 335 -7.31 -1.02 -16.22
CA SER A 335 -8.01 -2.22 -16.70
C SER A 335 -9.35 -1.94 -17.40
N ALA A 336 -10.00 -0.82 -17.11
CA ALA A 336 -11.34 -0.47 -17.62
C ALA A 336 -11.29 0.57 -18.76
N VAL A 337 -10.09 0.92 -19.25
CA VAL A 337 -9.92 1.91 -20.31
C VAL A 337 -10.51 1.42 -21.64
N GLN A 338 -11.41 2.22 -22.19
CA GLN A 338 -12.01 1.96 -23.51
C GLN A 338 -11.22 2.66 -24.64
N PRO A 339 -11.00 2.01 -25.79
CA PRO A 339 -10.39 2.65 -26.95
C PRO A 339 -11.16 3.90 -27.40
N LYS A 340 -10.42 4.94 -27.81
CA LYS A 340 -10.96 6.24 -28.27
C LYS A 340 -11.69 7.05 -27.20
N ALA A 341 -11.73 6.60 -25.94
CA ALA A 341 -12.33 7.34 -24.84
C ALA A 341 -11.39 8.41 -24.27
N TYR A 342 -12.00 9.42 -23.64
CA TYR A 342 -11.33 10.36 -22.75
C TYR A 342 -11.72 10.04 -21.32
N PHE A 343 -10.75 9.98 -20.42
CA PHE A 343 -10.97 9.62 -19.03
C PHE A 343 -9.95 10.29 -18.11
N ASP A 344 -10.23 10.29 -16.81
CA ASP A 344 -9.29 10.69 -15.78
C ASP A 344 -8.64 9.44 -15.18
N LEU A 345 -7.35 9.52 -14.83
CA LEU A 345 -6.61 8.42 -14.23
C LEU A 345 -5.99 8.86 -12.91
N THR A 346 -6.17 8.06 -11.85
CA THR A 346 -5.44 8.21 -10.59
C THR A 346 -4.40 7.11 -10.49
N CYS A 347 -3.12 7.47 -10.40
CA CYS A 347 -2.01 6.52 -10.50
C CYS A 347 -0.79 6.99 -9.71
N GLN A 348 0.17 6.10 -9.48
CA GLN A 348 1.48 6.43 -8.93
C GLN A 348 2.54 6.46 -10.04
N LEU A 349 3.44 7.43 -9.97
CA LEU A 349 4.56 7.59 -10.90
C LEU A 349 5.72 6.65 -10.53
N LEU A 350 6.16 5.81 -11.46
CA LEU A 350 7.25 4.86 -11.27
C LEU A 350 8.54 5.29 -11.94
N ALA A 351 8.44 5.76 -13.18
CA ALA A 351 9.57 6.26 -13.96
C ALA A 351 9.08 7.35 -14.92
N LYS A 352 9.99 8.21 -15.37
CA LYS A 352 9.72 9.22 -16.40
C LYS A 352 10.93 9.35 -17.32
N ALA A 353 10.69 9.72 -18.58
CA ALA A 353 11.76 9.95 -19.54
C ALA A 353 11.37 11.05 -20.53
N PRO A 354 12.20 12.08 -20.76
CA PRO A 354 11.97 13.03 -21.84
C PRO A 354 12.25 12.32 -23.18
N ILE A 355 11.26 12.29 -24.07
CA ILE A 355 11.45 11.75 -25.43
C ILE A 355 12.03 12.85 -26.33
N ASP A 356 11.46 14.05 -26.23
CA ASP A 356 11.92 15.22 -26.97
C ASP A 356 11.66 16.51 -26.15
N SER A 357 11.88 17.68 -26.77
CA SER A 357 11.64 18.98 -26.11
C SER A 357 10.18 19.22 -25.72
N THR A 358 9.24 18.57 -26.42
CA THR A 358 7.78 18.74 -26.31
C THR A 358 7.07 17.53 -25.69
N CYS A 359 7.73 16.40 -25.52
CA CYS A 359 7.13 15.14 -25.11
C CYS A 359 7.90 14.49 -23.95
N THR A 360 7.16 13.99 -22.96
CA THR A 360 7.71 13.26 -21.82
C THR A 360 6.88 12.00 -21.60
N LEU A 361 7.56 10.86 -21.53
CA LEU A 361 6.97 9.59 -21.14
C LEU A 361 6.85 9.52 -19.62
N LEU A 362 5.68 9.12 -19.13
CA LEU A 362 5.46 8.72 -17.75
C LEU A 362 5.10 7.23 -17.71
N ARG A 363 5.84 6.45 -16.92
CA ARG A 363 5.47 5.08 -16.56
C ARG A 363 4.71 5.12 -15.24
N VAL A 364 3.45 4.73 -15.27
CA VAL A 364 2.54 4.82 -14.14
C VAL A 364 1.80 3.51 -13.92
N TRP A 365 1.29 3.32 -12.71
CA TRP A 365 0.40 2.21 -12.37
C TRP A 365 -0.69 2.67 -11.41
N ASP A 366 -1.85 2.02 -11.46
CA ASP A 366 -2.97 2.27 -10.54
C ASP A 366 -3.30 1.05 -9.67
N GLY A 367 -2.45 0.02 -9.70
CA GLY A 367 -2.69 -1.28 -9.05
C GLY A 367 -3.55 -2.24 -9.87
N THR A 368 -4.04 -1.85 -11.05
CA THR A 368 -4.78 -2.73 -11.98
C THR A 368 -3.93 -3.08 -13.20
N ARG A 369 -4.27 -4.19 -13.86
CA ARG A 369 -3.55 -4.62 -15.08
C ARG A 369 -3.72 -3.57 -16.18
N SER A 370 -2.61 -3.21 -16.83
CA SER A 370 -2.59 -2.23 -17.90
C SER A 370 -2.64 -2.90 -19.28
N PRO A 371 -3.31 -2.30 -20.28
CA PRO A 371 -3.11 -2.69 -21.66
C PRO A 371 -1.65 -2.40 -22.06
N ASN A 372 -0.90 -3.45 -22.41
CA ASN A 372 0.53 -3.36 -22.72
C ASN A 372 0.79 -2.27 -23.77
N THR A 373 1.54 -1.25 -23.36
CA THR A 373 1.97 -0.13 -24.20
C THR A 373 3.48 -0.18 -24.31
N PHE A 374 4.02 -0.67 -25.42
CA PHE A 374 5.45 -0.59 -25.65
C PHE A 374 5.79 0.76 -26.31
N VAL A 375 6.63 1.56 -25.66
CA VAL A 375 7.23 2.76 -26.25
C VAL A 375 8.75 2.61 -26.14
N PRO A 376 9.49 2.53 -27.25
CA PRO A 376 10.94 2.47 -27.20
C PRO A 376 11.48 3.83 -26.71
N VAL A 377 12.28 3.81 -25.65
CA VAL A 377 12.97 4.98 -25.09
C VAL A 377 14.42 4.62 -24.81
N ASP A 378 15.33 5.58 -25.00
CA ASP A 378 16.74 5.40 -24.68
C ASP A 378 16.92 5.14 -23.18
N PRO A 379 17.58 4.04 -22.77
CA PRO A 379 17.81 3.71 -21.36
C PRO A 379 18.53 4.82 -20.57
N ASN A 380 19.30 5.68 -21.23
CA ASN A 380 20.08 6.75 -20.58
C ASN A 380 19.24 7.95 -20.15
N ASP A 381 18.06 8.15 -20.74
CA ASP A 381 17.19 9.29 -20.47
C ASP A 381 16.08 8.97 -19.45
N VAL A 382 16.02 7.73 -18.94
CA VAL A 382 14.99 7.28 -17.99
C VAL A 382 15.39 7.63 -16.56
N GLU A 383 14.61 8.48 -15.90
CA GLU A 383 14.66 8.71 -14.46
C GLU A 383 13.75 7.68 -13.77
N GLY A 384 14.36 6.66 -13.15
CA GLY A 384 13.68 5.54 -12.47
C GLY A 384 14.17 4.17 -12.98
N PRO A 385 13.55 3.05 -12.53
CA PRO A 385 13.89 1.73 -13.05
C PRO A 385 13.59 1.62 -14.56
N THR A 386 14.59 1.20 -15.34
CA THR A 386 14.47 1.03 -16.79
C THR A 386 13.65 -0.20 -17.17
N ALA A 387 13.72 -1.26 -16.35
CA ALA A 387 12.95 -2.48 -16.49
C ALA A 387 12.34 -2.90 -15.15
N PHE A 388 11.17 -3.54 -15.22
CA PHE A 388 10.51 -4.15 -14.07
C PHE A 388 10.39 -5.67 -14.31
N SER A 389 10.08 -6.46 -13.28
CA SER A 389 9.79 -7.88 -13.49
C SER A 389 8.61 -8.06 -14.45
N ARG A 390 8.57 -9.18 -15.20
CA ARG A 390 7.54 -9.45 -16.21
C ARG A 390 6.12 -9.30 -15.65
N GLU A 391 5.93 -9.67 -14.39
CA GLU A 391 4.67 -9.51 -13.67
C GLU A 391 4.36 -8.04 -13.38
N LYS A 392 5.33 -7.27 -12.86
CA LYS A 392 5.16 -5.83 -12.60
C LYS A 392 4.92 -5.03 -13.88
N GLU A 393 5.55 -5.40 -15.00
CA GLU A 393 5.31 -4.74 -16.30
C GLU A 393 3.86 -4.84 -16.76
N SER A 394 3.13 -5.91 -16.40
CA SER A 394 1.72 -6.07 -16.77
C SER A 394 0.76 -5.11 -16.05
N PHE A 395 1.24 -4.34 -15.07
CA PHE A 395 0.50 -3.31 -14.34
C PHE A 395 0.93 -1.88 -14.73
N ILE A 396 1.96 -1.75 -15.57
CA ILE A 396 2.56 -0.45 -15.91
C ILE A 396 2.02 0.05 -17.25
N ALA A 397 1.35 1.20 -17.21
CA ALA A 397 0.95 1.93 -18.39
C ALA A 397 1.95 3.03 -18.74
N ASN A 398 2.22 3.18 -20.03
CA ASN A 398 3.03 4.24 -20.60
C ASN A 398 2.15 5.39 -21.09
N ILE A 399 2.38 6.59 -20.58
CA ILE A 399 1.63 7.80 -20.91
C ILE A 399 2.54 8.82 -21.59
N LEU A 400 2.17 9.23 -22.80
CA LEU A 400 2.86 10.28 -23.56
C LEU A 400 2.26 11.64 -23.23
N VAL A 401 3.06 12.51 -22.60
CA VAL A 401 2.65 13.85 -22.17
C VAL A 401 3.24 14.90 -23.10
N TYR A 402 2.37 15.70 -23.73
CA TYR A 402 2.77 16.68 -24.75
C TYR A 402 2.71 18.15 -24.29
N ASP A 403 3.50 18.98 -24.96
CA ASP A 403 3.51 20.44 -24.96
C ASP A 403 3.65 21.06 -23.55
N ASN A 404 2.70 21.92 -23.16
CA ASN A 404 2.69 22.65 -21.89
C ASN A 404 2.67 21.75 -20.65
N HIS A 405 2.30 20.48 -20.80
CA HIS A 405 2.30 19.52 -19.69
C HIS A 405 3.66 18.82 -19.53
N SER A 406 4.54 18.85 -20.55
CA SER A 406 5.86 18.21 -20.51
C SER A 406 6.79 18.87 -19.48
N GLU A 407 6.80 20.21 -19.40
CA GLU A 407 7.63 20.93 -18.41
C GLU A 407 7.25 20.55 -16.97
N PHE A 408 5.95 20.45 -16.70
CA PHE A 408 5.46 20.01 -15.39
C PHE A 408 5.78 18.53 -15.14
N ALA A 409 5.62 17.66 -16.16
CA ALA A 409 5.96 16.23 -16.08
C ALA A 409 7.44 15.98 -15.73
N LYS A 410 8.36 16.81 -16.28
CA LYS A 410 9.79 16.75 -15.95
C LYS A 410 10.09 17.06 -14.48
N GLN A 411 9.27 17.90 -13.83
CA GLN A 411 9.45 18.30 -12.43
C GLN A 411 8.80 17.32 -11.43
N LEU A 412 8.07 16.31 -11.89
CA LEU A 412 7.42 15.33 -11.02
C LEU A 412 8.46 14.45 -10.32
N LYS A 413 8.23 14.17 -9.04
CA LYS A 413 9.07 13.24 -8.25
C LYS A 413 8.56 11.81 -8.41
N LEU A 414 9.49 10.85 -8.52
CA LEU A 414 9.14 9.43 -8.52
C LEU A 414 8.43 9.04 -7.22
N GLY A 415 7.52 8.07 -7.30
CA GLY A 415 6.67 7.63 -6.20
C GLY A 415 5.49 8.56 -5.89
N ALA A 416 5.41 9.74 -6.53
CA ALA A 416 4.30 10.67 -6.34
C ALA A 416 2.97 10.11 -6.85
N PHE A 417 1.90 10.40 -6.14
CA PHE A 417 0.54 10.07 -6.54
C PHE A 417 -0.04 11.20 -7.40
N LEU A 418 -0.53 10.83 -8.58
CA LEU A 418 -0.96 11.74 -9.62
C LEU A 418 -2.42 11.49 -9.98
N ARG A 419 -3.11 12.56 -10.33
CA ARG A 419 -4.35 12.52 -11.09
C ARG A 419 -4.16 13.21 -12.43
N ILE A 420 -4.41 12.47 -13.50
CA ILE A 420 -4.27 12.93 -14.88
C ILE A 420 -5.67 13.10 -15.45
N TYR A 421 -6.01 14.30 -15.91
CA TYR A 421 -7.36 14.65 -16.36
C TYR A 421 -7.47 14.61 -17.88
N ASN A 422 -8.58 14.04 -18.36
CA ASN A 422 -8.97 13.99 -19.77
C ASN A 422 -7.84 13.43 -20.68
N LEU A 423 -7.29 12.30 -20.23
CA LEU A 423 -6.33 11.45 -20.94
C LEU A 423 -7.03 10.73 -22.09
N ARG A 424 -6.36 10.62 -23.25
CA ARG A 424 -6.92 9.98 -24.43
C ARG A 424 -6.35 8.58 -24.62
N ALA A 425 -7.22 7.60 -24.79
CA ALA A 425 -6.86 6.26 -25.25
C ALA A 425 -6.85 6.20 -26.78
N VAL A 426 -5.69 6.00 -27.39
CA VAL A 426 -5.53 5.88 -28.84
C VAL A 426 -5.23 4.43 -29.19
N PRO A 427 -6.08 3.73 -29.97
CA PRO A 427 -5.73 2.43 -30.50
C PRO A 427 -4.61 2.60 -31.54
N VAL A 428 -3.49 1.94 -31.30
CA VAL A 428 -2.34 1.87 -32.19
C VAL A 428 -2.39 0.50 -32.86
N SER A 429 -2.73 0.51 -34.15
CA SER A 429 -2.54 -0.66 -35.00
C SER A 429 -1.08 -0.65 -35.47
N SER A 430 -0.22 -1.39 -34.78
CA SER A 430 1.11 -1.67 -35.30
C SER A 430 0.99 -2.77 -36.36
N LYS A 431 1.08 -2.39 -37.64
CA LYS A 431 1.46 -3.36 -38.68
C LYS A 431 2.94 -3.67 -38.49
N VAL A 432 3.26 -4.57 -37.56
CA VAL A 432 4.59 -5.20 -37.56
C VAL A 432 4.64 -6.03 -38.84
N ARG A 433 5.35 -5.53 -39.86
CA ARG A 433 5.72 -6.35 -41.01
C ARG A 433 6.79 -7.32 -40.53
N ASP A 434 6.37 -8.42 -39.93
CA ASP A 434 7.22 -9.60 -39.87
C ASP A 434 7.36 -10.13 -41.29
N ILE A 435 8.61 -10.15 -41.78
CA ILE A 435 8.96 -10.64 -43.10
C ILE A 435 8.69 -12.16 -43.24
N ASN A 436 8.27 -12.85 -42.18
CA ASN A 436 8.17 -14.32 -42.14
C ASN A 436 6.90 -14.92 -41.51
N ARG A 437 5.70 -14.33 -41.68
CA ARG A 437 4.44 -15.07 -41.44
C ARG A 437 3.26 -14.50 -42.24
N ASN A 438 2.65 -15.35 -43.08
CA ASN A 438 1.45 -15.06 -43.89
C ASN A 438 0.13 -15.06 -43.09
N GLN A 439 0.12 -14.59 -41.84
CA GLN A 439 -1.11 -14.27 -41.11
C GLN A 439 -0.87 -13.05 -40.24
N SER A 440 -1.56 -11.95 -40.56
CA SER A 440 -1.54 -10.71 -39.80
C SER A 440 -2.48 -10.83 -38.59
N GLU A 441 -1.94 -11.16 -37.42
CA GLU A 441 -2.65 -10.88 -36.17
C GLU A 441 -2.46 -9.40 -35.83
N THR A 442 -3.54 -8.63 -35.95
CA THR A 442 -3.59 -7.25 -35.51
C THR A 442 -3.69 -7.24 -33.98
N CYS A 443 -2.57 -7.02 -33.28
CA CYS A 443 -2.61 -6.74 -31.84
C CYS A 443 -2.92 -5.25 -31.66
N ASP A 444 -4.15 -4.92 -31.27
CA ASP A 444 -4.56 -3.54 -30.98
C ASP A 444 -3.94 -3.11 -29.65
N HIS A 445 -2.79 -2.43 -29.70
CA HIS A 445 -2.18 -1.82 -28.51
C HIS A 445 -2.82 -0.46 -28.22
N LEU A 446 -3.03 -0.12 -26.95
CA LEU A 446 -3.75 1.10 -26.56
C LEU A 446 -2.79 2.14 -25.98
N ALA A 447 -2.34 3.10 -26.79
CA ALA A 447 -1.46 4.17 -26.31
C ALA A 447 -2.23 5.27 -25.56
N LEU A 448 -1.70 5.70 -24.42
CA LEU A 448 -2.31 6.74 -23.58
C LEU A 448 -1.63 8.09 -23.82
N HIS A 449 -2.38 9.06 -24.35
CA HIS A 449 -1.83 10.36 -24.75
C HIS A 449 -2.49 11.50 -23.96
N LEU A 450 -1.67 12.34 -23.33
CA LEU A 450 -2.09 13.63 -22.79
C LEU A 450 -1.69 14.73 -23.76
N HIS A 451 -2.63 15.12 -24.62
CA HIS A 451 -2.46 16.18 -25.60
C HIS A 451 -2.24 17.56 -24.94
N GLY A 452 -1.52 18.44 -25.64
CA GLY A 452 -1.33 19.83 -25.24
C GLY A 452 -2.62 20.65 -25.12
N GLY A 453 -2.51 21.72 -24.34
CA GLY A 453 -3.58 22.66 -23.99
C GLY A 453 -4.38 22.26 -22.75
N THR A 454 -5.25 23.17 -22.31
CA THR A 454 -6.07 23.03 -21.08
C THR A 454 -7.57 22.91 -21.36
N SER A 455 -7.95 22.68 -22.62
CA SER A 455 -9.34 22.42 -23.01
C SER A 455 -9.88 21.20 -22.26
N PHE A 456 -11.15 21.25 -21.89
CA PHE A 456 -11.84 20.18 -21.14
C PHE A 456 -11.20 19.84 -19.77
N GLY A 457 -10.44 20.76 -19.19
CA GLY A 457 -9.82 20.54 -17.87
C GLY A 457 -8.54 19.69 -17.90
N ARG A 458 -8.01 19.38 -19.10
CA ARG A 458 -6.77 18.61 -19.28
C ARG A 458 -5.60 19.12 -18.43
N GLY A 459 -4.89 18.19 -17.81
CA GLY A 459 -3.65 18.43 -17.11
C GLY A 459 -3.32 17.36 -16.07
N ILE A 460 -2.25 17.58 -15.32
CA ILE A 460 -1.74 16.66 -14.29
C ILE A 460 -1.79 17.37 -12.95
N ARG A 461 -2.22 16.67 -11.89
CA ARG A 461 -2.22 17.17 -10.51
C ARG A 461 -1.60 16.15 -9.58
N ILE A 462 -0.78 16.63 -8.63
CA ILE A 462 -0.27 15.78 -7.54
C ILE A 462 -1.35 15.69 -6.46
N LEU A 463 -1.69 14.47 -6.05
CA LEU A 463 -2.63 14.20 -4.96
C LEU A 463 -1.86 14.06 -3.64
N PRO A 464 -2.41 14.57 -2.53
CA PRO A 464 -1.80 14.39 -1.22
C PRO A 464 -2.02 12.95 -0.72
N GLU A 465 -1.08 12.43 0.05
CA GLU A 465 -1.10 11.04 0.51
C GLU A 465 -2.27 10.68 1.43
N ASN A 466 -2.83 11.68 2.11
CA ASN A 466 -4.01 11.53 2.96
C ASN A 466 -5.32 11.53 2.18
N SER A 467 -5.31 11.80 0.87
CA SER A 467 -6.54 11.79 0.07
C SER A 467 -7.15 10.38 0.01
N PRO A 468 -8.49 10.25 0.04
CA PRO A 468 -9.15 8.95 0.03
C PRO A 468 -8.80 8.12 -1.21
N ASP A 469 -8.70 8.78 -2.37
CA ASP A 469 -8.31 8.14 -3.63
C ASP A 469 -6.88 7.55 -3.54
N VAL A 470 -5.94 8.25 -2.90
CA VAL A 470 -4.57 7.75 -2.71
C VAL A 470 -4.49 6.65 -1.66
N GLN A 471 -5.27 6.72 -0.58
CA GLN A 471 -5.34 5.64 0.40
C GLN A 471 -5.87 4.34 -0.23
N MET A 472 -6.88 4.44 -1.10
CA MET A 472 -7.38 3.30 -1.87
C MET A 472 -6.30 2.74 -2.79
N LEU A 473 -5.58 3.61 -3.51
CA LEU A 473 -4.48 3.22 -4.39
C LEU A 473 -3.32 2.56 -3.63
N LYS A 474 -2.90 3.11 -2.48
CA LYS A 474 -1.86 2.53 -1.62
C LYS A 474 -2.22 1.12 -1.15
N ARG A 475 -3.49 0.89 -0.78
CA ARG A 475 -3.97 -0.45 -0.40
C ARG A 475 -3.92 -1.43 -1.56
N ALA A 476 -4.24 -0.99 -2.78
CA ALA A 476 -4.14 -1.84 -3.97
C ALA A 476 -2.68 -2.21 -4.30
N ILE A 477 -1.74 -1.28 -4.06
CA ILE A 477 -0.32 -1.46 -4.35
C ILE A 477 0.41 -2.32 -3.31
N ALA A 478 0.13 -2.13 -2.02
CA ALA A 478 0.85 -2.82 -0.93
C ALA A 478 0.76 -4.35 -1.00
N PHE A 479 -0.29 -4.87 -1.64
CA PHE A 479 -0.51 -6.28 -1.89
C PHE A 479 0.58 -6.96 -2.77
N LEU A 480 1.47 -6.19 -3.41
CA LEU A 480 2.40 -6.69 -4.44
C LEU A 480 3.89 -6.76 -3.99
N THR A 481 4.24 -6.59 -2.71
CA THR A 481 5.63 -6.25 -2.29
C THR A 481 6.30 -7.01 -1.12
N GLU A 482 5.73 -8.04 -0.47
CA GLU A 482 6.25 -8.60 0.82
C GLU A 482 7.24 -9.80 0.79
N ASP A 483 7.76 -10.30 -0.35
CA ASP A 483 8.32 -11.68 -0.43
C ASP A 483 9.84 -11.94 -0.18
N VAL A 484 10.67 -11.11 0.47
CA VAL A 484 12.13 -11.40 0.52
C VAL A 484 12.84 -10.99 1.81
N GLU A 485 12.97 -11.90 2.81
CA GLU A 485 14.22 -12.23 3.54
C GLU A 485 14.00 -13.14 4.78
N ASP A 486 14.81 -14.21 4.82
CA ASP A 486 15.28 -15.06 5.94
C ASP A 486 14.36 -16.04 6.69
N CYS A 487 14.71 -17.33 6.55
CA CYS A 487 14.46 -18.40 7.52
C CYS A 487 15.54 -19.50 7.36
N ALA A 488 16.07 -20.01 8.47
CA ALA A 488 16.85 -21.25 8.51
C ALA A 488 16.66 -21.97 9.85
N THR A 489 16.55 -23.30 9.77
CA THR A 489 16.61 -24.35 10.83
C THR A 489 15.41 -24.55 11.78
N ALA A 490 15.05 -25.76 12.21
CA ALA A 490 14.68 -27.05 11.58
C ALA A 490 14.27 -28.03 12.72
N LEU A 491 13.51 -29.08 12.37
CA LEU A 491 13.24 -30.37 13.08
C LEU A 491 11.96 -30.41 13.96
N ASN A 492 10.89 -31.19 13.67
CA ASN A 492 10.67 -32.68 13.59
C ASN A 492 10.59 -33.36 14.98
N ASP A 493 9.75 -34.36 15.30
CA ASP A 493 8.91 -35.35 14.59
C ASP A 493 7.56 -35.50 15.35
N SER A 494 6.37 -35.64 14.75
CA SER A 494 5.77 -36.79 14.04
C SER A 494 5.53 -38.05 14.90
N GLU A 495 4.28 -38.21 15.36
CA GLU A 495 3.52 -39.48 15.53
C GLU A 495 2.15 -39.05 16.13
N LEU A 496 1.08 -38.91 15.36
CA LEU A 496 0.12 -39.99 15.14
C LEU A 496 -0.88 -39.56 14.05
N LEU A 497 -0.75 -40.24 12.91
CA LEU A 497 -1.77 -40.39 11.86
C LEU A 497 -2.80 -41.39 12.44
N GLU A 498 -4.11 -41.21 12.31
CA GLU A 498 -4.96 -41.86 11.32
C GLU A 498 -6.40 -41.83 11.86
N VAL A 499 -7.41 -41.67 10.99
CA VAL A 499 -8.74 -42.35 11.01
C VAL A 499 -9.76 -41.66 10.08
N TRP A 500 -9.60 -40.40 9.67
CA TRP A 500 -10.73 -39.63 9.09
C TRP A 500 -10.64 -39.35 7.58
N SER A 501 -9.99 -40.23 6.83
CA SER A 501 -9.84 -40.10 5.37
C SER A 501 -10.99 -40.74 4.60
N THR A 502 -12.18 -40.10 4.56
CA THR A 502 -13.14 -40.23 3.43
C THR A 502 -14.21 -39.12 3.44
N PRO A 503 -14.32 -38.26 2.42
CA PRO A 503 -15.53 -37.49 2.12
C PRO A 503 -16.34 -38.13 0.97
N PRO A 504 -17.69 -38.08 1.00
CA PRO A 504 -18.55 -38.65 -0.05
C PRO A 504 -18.83 -37.70 -1.22
N ASP A 505 -19.30 -38.33 -2.29
CA ASP A 505 -19.34 -37.97 -3.71
C ASP A 505 -20.63 -37.25 -4.20
N PHE A 506 -20.44 -36.28 -5.13
CA PHE A 506 -21.31 -35.77 -6.23
C PHE A 506 -22.71 -35.15 -5.93
N LEU A 507 -23.36 -34.29 -6.76
CA LEU A 507 -23.43 -34.10 -8.23
C LEU A 507 -23.76 -32.64 -8.61
N ASP A 508 -23.16 -32.17 -9.71
CA ASP A 508 -23.60 -30.99 -10.47
C ASP A 508 -24.92 -31.26 -11.21
N ASN A 509 -25.84 -30.28 -11.21
CA ASN A 509 -26.45 -29.82 -12.47
C ASN A 509 -27.22 -28.48 -12.32
N GLU A 510 -26.81 -27.58 -13.23
CA GLU A 510 -27.49 -26.42 -13.81
C GLU A 510 -27.76 -25.14 -13.01
N ALA A 511 -27.12 -24.08 -13.53
CA ALA A 511 -27.53 -22.68 -13.59
C ALA A 511 -27.45 -21.82 -12.30
N GLU A 512 -26.28 -21.25 -12.04
CA GLU A 512 -26.13 -19.80 -12.18
C GLU A 512 -24.65 -19.37 -12.26
N MET A 513 -24.36 -18.79 -13.42
CA MET A 513 -23.21 -17.98 -13.74
C MET A 513 -23.12 -16.80 -12.77
N CYS A 514 -22.19 -16.80 -11.81
CA CYS A 514 -21.79 -15.53 -11.16
C CYS A 514 -20.70 -14.85 -12.00
N SER A 515 -21.08 -14.51 -13.22
CA SER A 515 -20.45 -13.44 -13.97
C SER A 515 -21.09 -12.14 -13.53
N THR A 516 -20.28 -11.09 -13.44
CA THR A 516 -20.66 -9.67 -13.27
C THR A 516 -21.41 -9.37 -11.97
N SER A 517 -20.73 -8.79 -10.98
CA SER A 517 -20.71 -7.33 -10.88
C SER A 517 -19.38 -6.80 -10.33
N ALA A 518 -18.46 -6.53 -11.26
CA ALA A 518 -17.57 -5.38 -11.13
C ALA A 518 -18.38 -4.12 -11.49
N GLU A 519 -19.29 -3.74 -10.60
CA GLU A 519 -20.00 -2.46 -10.59
C GLU A 519 -19.92 -1.93 -9.17
N GLY A 520 -19.75 -0.61 -9.05
CA GLY A 520 -19.66 0.06 -7.77
C GLY A 520 -20.84 -0.26 -6.88
N SER A 521 -20.66 -1.19 -5.96
CA SER A 521 -21.45 -1.25 -4.75
C SER A 521 -20.61 -0.61 -3.67
N ILE A 522 -21.04 0.58 -3.26
CA ILE A 522 -20.85 1.07 -1.89
C ILE A 522 -20.96 -0.18 -1.01
N ARG A 523 -19.86 -0.64 -0.40
CA ARG A 523 -19.98 -1.68 0.63
C ARG A 523 -21.00 -1.10 1.60
N PRO A 524 -22.20 -1.70 1.75
CA PRO A 524 -23.04 -1.32 2.86
C PRO A 524 -22.14 -1.48 4.08
N LYS A 525 -22.24 -0.60 5.08
CA LYS A 525 -21.74 -0.94 6.41
C LYS A 525 -22.41 -2.28 6.76
N LEU A 526 -21.74 -3.40 6.46
CA LEU A 526 -22.25 -4.71 6.78
C LEU A 526 -22.25 -4.72 8.30
N GLN A 527 -23.45 -4.75 8.85
CA GLN A 527 -23.64 -4.79 10.30
C GLN A 527 -22.91 -6.02 10.82
N GLN A 528 -22.02 -5.82 11.78
CA GLN A 528 -21.31 -6.91 12.42
C GLN A 528 -22.33 -7.82 13.12
N VAL A 529 -22.34 -9.10 12.77
CA VAL A 529 -23.30 -10.10 13.27
C VAL A 529 -22.57 -11.02 14.26
N THR A 530 -23.28 -11.47 15.31
CA THR A 530 -22.74 -12.46 16.26
C THR A 530 -22.79 -13.88 15.68
N LEU A 531 -21.95 -14.79 16.16
CA LEU A 531 -21.95 -16.18 15.70
C LEU A 531 -23.28 -16.90 16.00
N SER A 532 -24.00 -16.52 17.07
CA SER A 532 -25.34 -17.04 17.36
C SER A 532 -26.39 -16.60 16.34
N GLU A 533 -26.37 -15.34 15.92
CA GLU A 533 -27.29 -14.81 14.91
C GLU A 533 -26.97 -15.41 13.53
N LEU A 534 -25.69 -15.61 13.23
CA LEU A 534 -25.23 -16.24 11.99
C LEU A 534 -25.76 -17.67 11.85
N LYS A 535 -25.73 -18.47 12.93
CA LYS A 535 -26.30 -19.83 12.93
C LYS A 535 -27.81 -19.88 12.68
N GLN A 536 -28.53 -18.80 13.00
CA GLN A 536 -29.99 -18.70 12.82
C GLN A 536 -30.36 -18.07 11.47
N SER A 537 -29.39 -17.57 10.71
CA SER A 537 -29.60 -16.86 9.46
C SER A 537 -29.67 -17.80 8.25
N SER A 538 -30.23 -17.32 7.13
CA SER A 538 -30.39 -18.12 5.92
C SER A 538 -29.05 -18.35 5.17
N PRO A 539 -28.85 -19.56 4.58
CA PRO A 539 -27.69 -19.83 3.73
C PRO A 539 -27.63 -18.91 2.49
N GLY A 540 -26.43 -18.59 1.99
CA GLY A 540 -26.22 -17.89 0.71
C GLY A 540 -25.95 -16.39 0.79
N GLN A 541 -25.78 -15.83 2.00
CA GLN A 541 -25.38 -14.43 2.21
C GLN A 541 -23.94 -14.33 2.74
N VAL A 542 -23.33 -13.16 2.53
CA VAL A 542 -22.02 -12.80 3.12
C VAL A 542 -22.27 -12.07 4.43
N TYR A 543 -21.64 -12.53 5.50
CA TYR A 543 -21.78 -12.00 6.85
C TYR A 543 -20.44 -11.48 7.35
N HIS A 544 -20.45 -10.36 8.07
CA HIS A 544 -19.25 -9.82 8.70
C HIS A 544 -19.28 -10.15 10.20
N VAL A 545 -18.27 -10.84 10.69
CA VAL A 545 -18.18 -11.32 12.07
C VAL A 545 -16.84 -10.93 12.69
N ARG A 546 -16.85 -10.71 14.01
CA ARG A 546 -15.64 -10.53 14.80
C ARG A 546 -15.50 -11.70 15.76
N ALA A 547 -14.48 -12.53 15.57
CA ALA A 547 -14.30 -13.75 16.34
C ALA A 547 -12.81 -14.05 16.57
N GLN A 548 -12.51 -14.84 17.59
CA GLN A 548 -11.19 -15.41 17.85
C GLN A 548 -11.13 -16.83 17.26
N ILE A 549 -9.94 -17.28 16.87
CA ILE A 549 -9.74 -18.69 16.47
C ILE A 549 -9.56 -19.52 17.74
N ARG A 550 -10.45 -20.48 17.96
CA ARG A 550 -10.42 -21.43 19.08
C ARG A 550 -9.54 -22.64 18.78
N SER A 551 -9.64 -23.18 17.56
CA SER A 551 -8.79 -24.26 17.08
C SER A 551 -8.75 -24.25 15.56
N TYR A 552 -7.80 -24.98 14.98
CA TYR A 552 -7.69 -25.19 13.54
C TYR A 552 -7.35 -26.66 13.26
N GLU A 553 -7.79 -27.15 12.10
CA GLU A 553 -7.54 -28.50 11.59
C GLU A 553 -7.12 -28.37 10.10
N PRO A 554 -6.10 -29.11 9.62
CA PRO A 554 -5.30 -30.10 10.35
C PRO A 554 -4.23 -29.43 11.24
N SER A 555 -3.87 -30.08 12.35
CA SER A 555 -2.77 -29.65 13.23
C SER A 555 -1.41 -29.74 12.54
N LYS A 556 -1.25 -30.72 11.63
CA LYS A 556 -0.09 -30.88 10.77
C LYS A 556 -0.30 -30.07 9.48
N LEU A 557 0.41 -28.96 9.35
CA LEU A 557 0.18 -27.99 8.27
C LEU A 557 0.57 -28.49 6.88
N HIS A 558 1.49 -29.45 6.77
CA HIS A 558 1.73 -30.14 5.50
C HIS A 558 0.48 -30.88 4.99
N GLN A 559 -0.41 -31.30 5.89
CA GLN A 559 -1.69 -31.92 5.51
C GLN A 559 -2.74 -30.90 5.10
N ALA A 560 -2.54 -29.61 5.40
CA ALA A 560 -3.39 -28.54 4.88
C ALA A 560 -3.16 -28.38 3.37
N LEU A 561 -1.97 -28.74 2.88
CA LEU A 561 -1.64 -28.71 1.47
C LEU A 561 -2.27 -29.90 0.74
N LYS A 562 -3.09 -29.62 -0.26
CA LYS A 562 -3.82 -30.61 -1.07
C LYS A 562 -3.62 -30.35 -2.56
N LEU A 563 -3.98 -31.34 -3.38
CA LEU A 563 -4.00 -31.26 -4.83
C LEU A 563 -5.45 -31.13 -5.33
N PHE A 564 -5.75 -30.04 -6.04
CA PHE A 564 -7.06 -29.76 -6.61
C PHE A 564 -7.07 -29.99 -8.13
N CYS A 565 -8.10 -30.69 -8.61
CA CYS A 565 -8.37 -30.84 -10.04
C CYS A 565 -9.44 -29.87 -10.50
N SER A 566 -9.10 -28.97 -11.43
CA SER A 566 -10.07 -28.02 -12.00
C SER A 566 -11.13 -28.65 -12.91
N LYS A 567 -10.94 -29.89 -13.38
CA LYS A 567 -11.89 -30.57 -14.28
C LYS A 567 -12.97 -31.38 -13.56
N CYS A 568 -12.60 -32.17 -12.56
CA CYS A 568 -13.55 -32.99 -11.78
C CYS A 568 -13.82 -32.43 -10.38
N SER A 569 -13.25 -31.27 -10.05
CA SER A 569 -13.34 -30.63 -8.74
C SER A 569 -12.86 -31.51 -7.57
N SER A 570 -12.14 -32.60 -7.84
CA SER A 570 -11.63 -33.51 -6.82
C SER A 570 -10.47 -32.86 -6.05
N ILE A 571 -10.46 -33.02 -4.73
CA ILE A 571 -9.33 -32.69 -3.86
C ILE A 571 -8.66 -34.01 -3.43
N GLN A 572 -7.34 -34.08 -3.58
CA GLN A 572 -6.53 -35.27 -3.30
C GLN A 572 -5.39 -34.91 -2.36
N ASP A 573 -4.94 -35.87 -1.56
CA ASP A 573 -3.75 -35.72 -0.73
C ASP A 573 -2.48 -35.78 -1.57
N ILE A 574 -1.43 -35.11 -1.10
CA ILE A 574 -0.10 -35.23 -1.70
C ILE A 574 0.51 -36.56 -1.24
N PRO A 575 0.94 -37.43 -2.16
CA PRO A 575 1.63 -38.66 -1.83
C PRO A 575 2.88 -38.41 -0.99
N ASP A 576 3.07 -39.18 0.07
CA ASP A 576 4.28 -39.12 0.90
C ASP A 576 5.51 -39.69 0.15
N ASP A 577 6.70 -39.35 0.65
CA ASP A 577 7.96 -39.75 0.02
C ASP A 577 8.17 -41.28 0.07
N GLU A 578 7.58 -41.98 1.04
CA GLU A 578 7.63 -43.45 1.17
C GLU A 578 6.81 -44.15 0.08
N LEU A 579 5.56 -43.71 -0.13
CA LEU A 579 4.71 -44.19 -1.20
C LEU A 579 5.34 -43.88 -2.55
N LEU A 580 5.85 -42.67 -2.76
CA LEU A 580 6.56 -42.31 -3.98
C LEU A 580 7.78 -43.21 -4.20
N ALA A 581 8.60 -43.45 -3.17
CA ALA A 581 9.75 -44.35 -3.26
C ALA A 581 9.34 -45.78 -3.65
N SER A 582 8.19 -46.26 -3.17
CA SER A 582 7.64 -47.57 -3.53
C SER A 582 7.24 -47.65 -5.02
N ILE A 583 6.53 -46.63 -5.54
CA ILE A 583 6.10 -46.57 -6.96
C ILE A 583 7.33 -46.48 -7.87
N PHE A 584 8.33 -45.65 -7.53
CA PHE A 584 9.59 -45.59 -8.28
C PHE A 584 10.33 -46.93 -8.23
N SER A 585 10.37 -47.60 -7.08
CA SER A 585 11.04 -48.90 -6.94
C SER A 585 10.35 -50.00 -7.75
N GLU A 586 9.02 -50.02 -7.81
CA GLU A 586 8.25 -50.94 -8.63
C GLU A 586 8.47 -50.70 -10.13
N ALA A 587 8.44 -49.43 -10.56
CA ALA A 587 8.76 -49.04 -11.93
C ALA A 587 10.17 -49.49 -12.38
N CYS A 588 11.10 -49.67 -11.43
CA CYS A 588 12.46 -50.13 -11.69
C CYS A 588 12.60 -51.64 -11.81
N LYS A 589 11.69 -52.42 -11.19
CA LYS A 589 11.65 -53.88 -11.31
C LYS A 589 11.11 -54.33 -12.67
N ASN A 590 10.32 -53.48 -13.33
CA ASN A 590 9.75 -53.73 -14.66
C ASN A 590 10.84 -53.59 -15.74
N SER A 591 11.59 -54.67 -15.98
CA SER A 591 12.72 -54.75 -16.93
C SER A 591 12.31 -55.06 -18.37
N GLU A 592 11.04 -54.88 -18.76
CA GLU A 592 10.61 -55.17 -20.14
C GLU A 592 11.36 -54.26 -21.14
N ASP A 593 12.03 -54.86 -22.11
CA ASP A 593 12.66 -54.11 -23.19
C ASP A 593 11.59 -53.47 -24.06
N CYS A 594 11.66 -52.16 -24.14
CA CYS A 594 10.65 -51.32 -24.80
C CYS A 594 11.27 -50.73 -26.06
N SER A 595 10.57 -50.84 -27.19
CA SER A 595 10.96 -50.15 -28.42
C SER A 595 10.93 -48.64 -28.19
N SER A 596 12.06 -47.99 -28.45
CA SER A 596 12.14 -46.53 -28.31
C SER A 596 11.36 -45.86 -29.44
N PRO A 597 10.53 -44.85 -29.16
CA PRO A 597 9.84 -44.08 -30.19
C PRO A 597 10.84 -43.48 -31.20
N ALA A 598 10.45 -43.37 -32.46
CA ALA A 598 11.33 -42.88 -33.54
C ALA A 598 11.89 -41.46 -33.28
N TRP A 599 11.19 -40.67 -32.47
CA TRP A 599 11.58 -39.32 -32.08
C TRP A 599 12.55 -39.25 -30.88
N ALA A 600 12.76 -40.36 -30.16
CA ALA A 600 13.53 -40.42 -28.92
C ALA A 600 14.89 -41.12 -29.11
N LEU A 601 15.97 -40.44 -28.72
CA LEU A 601 17.31 -41.00 -28.60
C LEU A 601 17.49 -41.62 -27.21
N SER A 602 17.79 -42.92 -27.19
CA SER A 602 17.96 -43.68 -25.95
C SER A 602 19.44 -43.84 -25.60
N GLY A 603 19.80 -43.57 -24.35
CA GLY A 603 21.10 -43.87 -23.75
C GLY A 603 20.93 -44.68 -22.48
N SER A 604 21.94 -45.49 -22.13
CA SER A 604 21.99 -46.25 -20.88
C SER A 604 23.18 -45.83 -20.04
N ILE A 605 22.96 -45.60 -18.76
CA ILE A 605 24.01 -45.30 -17.79
C ILE A 605 24.00 -46.43 -16.75
N GLU A 606 25.11 -47.15 -16.63
CA GLU A 606 25.32 -48.14 -15.58
C GLU A 606 25.80 -47.43 -14.31
N LEU A 607 25.04 -47.54 -13.22
CA LEU A 607 25.40 -46.95 -11.94
C LEU A 607 26.18 -47.96 -11.08
N PRO A 608 27.35 -47.58 -10.51
CA PRO A 608 28.05 -48.42 -9.55
C PRO A 608 27.37 -48.26 -8.18
N SER A 609 26.44 -49.14 -7.83
CA SER A 609 25.94 -49.23 -6.45
C SER A 609 25.78 -50.70 -6.07
N GLY A 610 26.39 -51.06 -4.94
CA GLY A 610 26.63 -52.45 -4.53
C GLY A 610 25.33 -53.24 -4.37
N SER A 611 25.15 -54.23 -5.24
CA SER A 611 24.38 -55.48 -5.12
C SER A 611 23.42 -55.78 -6.29
N THR A 612 23.10 -54.83 -7.18
CA THR A 612 22.37 -55.11 -8.43
C THR A 612 22.89 -54.23 -9.58
N GLN A 613 23.31 -54.83 -10.70
CA GLN A 613 23.63 -54.09 -11.93
C GLN A 613 22.34 -53.46 -12.46
N ARG A 614 22.13 -52.17 -12.17
CA ARG A 614 20.95 -51.42 -12.57
C ARG A 614 21.33 -50.42 -13.65
N ALA A 615 20.73 -50.57 -14.83
CA ALA A 615 20.91 -49.66 -15.94
C ALA A 615 19.80 -48.60 -15.95
N VAL A 616 20.17 -47.33 -15.81
CA VAL A 616 19.26 -46.20 -15.98
C VAL A 616 19.15 -45.90 -17.48
N LYS A 617 17.93 -45.96 -18.02
CA LYS A 617 17.67 -45.61 -19.42
C LYS A 617 17.19 -44.16 -19.49
N VAL A 618 17.86 -43.37 -20.33
CA VAL A 618 17.59 -41.95 -20.54
C VAL A 618 17.14 -41.76 -21.98
N HIS A 619 16.03 -41.05 -22.18
CA HIS A 619 15.47 -40.77 -23.49
C HIS A 619 15.45 -39.25 -23.72
N LEU A 620 15.98 -38.81 -24.85
CA LEU A 620 16.09 -37.41 -25.25
C LEU A 620 15.38 -37.18 -26.58
N SER A 621 14.70 -36.05 -26.78
CA SER A 621 14.13 -35.74 -28.10
C SER A 621 15.25 -35.50 -29.12
N THR A 622 15.10 -36.10 -30.30
CA THR A 622 15.99 -35.88 -31.46
C THR A 622 16.00 -34.41 -31.89
N GLN A 623 14.85 -33.74 -31.80
CA GLN A 623 14.67 -32.33 -32.15
C GLN A 623 15.39 -31.40 -31.16
N LEU A 624 15.21 -31.59 -29.86
CA LEU A 624 15.91 -30.79 -28.84
C LEU A 624 17.44 -30.95 -28.89
N LYS A 625 17.91 -32.14 -29.31
CA LYS A 625 19.35 -32.36 -29.56
C LYS A 625 19.85 -31.58 -30.77
N ALA A 626 19.09 -31.55 -31.87
CA ALA A 626 19.43 -30.79 -33.07
C ALA A 626 19.49 -29.28 -32.79
N GLU A 627 18.67 -28.78 -31.87
CA GLU A 627 18.61 -27.39 -31.43
C GLU A 627 19.64 -27.01 -30.34
N GLY A 628 20.47 -27.97 -29.87
CA GLY A 628 21.44 -27.73 -28.79
C GLY A 628 20.82 -27.56 -27.40
N LYS A 629 19.52 -27.81 -27.25
CA LYS A 629 18.70 -27.65 -26.04
C LYS A 629 18.61 -28.94 -25.20
N VAL A 630 19.70 -29.71 -25.13
CA VAL A 630 19.73 -31.04 -24.48
C VAL A 630 19.45 -31.04 -22.97
N LYS A 631 19.51 -29.88 -22.30
CA LYS A 631 19.21 -29.73 -20.85
C LYS A 631 17.76 -29.34 -20.56
N GLU A 632 16.94 -29.12 -21.58
CA GLU A 632 15.58 -28.58 -21.40
C GLU A 632 14.54 -29.62 -20.99
N LEU A 633 14.63 -30.85 -21.51
CA LEU A 633 13.70 -31.93 -21.20
C LEU A 633 14.39 -33.29 -21.26
N LEU A 634 14.16 -34.10 -20.23
CA LEU A 634 14.72 -35.43 -20.09
C LEU A 634 13.64 -36.43 -19.70
N PHE A 635 13.51 -37.52 -20.45
CA PHE A 635 12.67 -38.65 -20.04
C PHE A 635 13.56 -39.71 -19.42
N ILE A 636 13.23 -40.17 -18.20
CA ILE A 636 14.06 -41.13 -17.47
C ILE A 636 13.28 -42.37 -17.08
N ARG A 637 13.95 -43.52 -17.17
CA ARG A 637 13.41 -44.82 -16.78
C ARG A 637 14.40 -45.54 -15.88
N GLY A 638 13.87 -46.25 -14.89
CA GLY A 638 14.66 -47.12 -14.03
C GLY A 638 15.45 -46.37 -12.96
N THR A 639 15.03 -45.15 -12.59
CA THR A 639 15.63 -44.33 -11.52
C THR A 639 14.85 -44.43 -10.21
N THR A 640 15.52 -44.29 -9.07
CA THR A 640 14.82 -44.10 -7.78
C THR A 640 14.28 -42.68 -7.68
N LEU A 641 13.40 -42.43 -6.70
CA LEU A 641 12.95 -41.07 -6.40
C LEU A 641 14.14 -40.14 -6.09
N GLU A 642 15.09 -40.61 -5.28
CA GLU A 642 16.26 -39.83 -4.89
C GLU A 642 17.18 -39.52 -6.08
N GLU A 643 17.41 -40.49 -6.97
CA GLU A 643 18.17 -40.28 -8.21
C GLU A 643 17.47 -39.29 -9.15
N THR A 644 16.15 -39.39 -9.26
CA THR A 644 15.32 -38.47 -10.05
C THR A 644 15.43 -37.03 -9.52
N CYS A 645 15.32 -36.85 -8.20
CA CYS A 645 15.50 -35.57 -7.53
C CYS A 645 16.94 -35.02 -7.70
N ARG A 646 17.97 -35.88 -7.67
CA ARG A 646 19.36 -35.47 -7.94
C ARG A 646 19.54 -35.00 -9.38
N LEU A 647 18.96 -35.70 -10.35
CA LEU A 647 18.99 -35.29 -11.76
C LEU A 647 18.23 -33.97 -11.99
N ALA A 648 17.13 -33.73 -11.27
CA ALA A 648 16.31 -32.52 -11.39
C ALA A 648 17.07 -31.24 -11.00
N LYS A 649 18.21 -31.34 -10.30
CA LYS A 649 19.11 -30.21 -10.03
C LYS A 649 19.93 -29.78 -11.26
N GLY A 650 20.17 -30.68 -12.22
CA GLY A 650 21.03 -30.45 -13.38
C GLY A 650 20.29 -30.26 -14.72
N TYR A 651 19.03 -30.66 -14.78
CA TYR A 651 18.15 -30.57 -15.95
C TYR A 651 16.90 -29.76 -15.63
N LYS A 652 16.38 -28.98 -16.59
CA LYS A 652 15.22 -28.11 -16.35
C LYS A 652 13.94 -28.91 -16.10
N ASN A 653 13.62 -29.87 -16.98
CA ASN A 653 12.40 -30.67 -16.89
C ASN A 653 12.74 -32.16 -16.95
N ILE A 654 12.25 -32.93 -15.99
CA ILE A 654 12.42 -34.39 -15.95
C ILE A 654 11.07 -35.07 -15.89
N VAL A 655 10.83 -35.98 -16.82
CA VAL A 655 9.59 -36.75 -16.93
C VAL A 655 9.88 -38.24 -16.68
N PRO A 656 9.43 -38.81 -15.56
CA PRO A 656 9.56 -40.25 -15.30
C PRO A 656 8.66 -41.07 -16.23
N VAL A 657 9.23 -42.09 -16.85
CA VAL A 657 8.54 -42.96 -17.81
C VAL A 657 8.73 -44.43 -17.49
N THR A 658 7.75 -45.24 -17.86
CA THR A 658 7.73 -46.70 -17.71
C THR A 658 7.60 -47.38 -19.06
N ALA A 659 7.89 -48.69 -19.10
CA ALA A 659 7.62 -49.49 -20.29
C ALA A 659 6.17 -49.98 -20.29
N SER A 660 5.56 -49.94 -21.47
CA SER A 660 4.27 -50.57 -21.75
C SER A 660 4.38 -51.46 -22.99
N LYS A 661 3.41 -52.36 -23.18
CA LYS A 661 3.32 -53.25 -24.35
C LYS A 661 3.30 -52.51 -25.69
N SER A 662 2.94 -51.22 -25.71
CA SER A 662 2.83 -50.37 -26.90
C SER A 662 3.96 -49.34 -27.05
N GLY A 663 4.98 -49.37 -26.18
CA GLY A 663 6.07 -48.38 -26.18
C GLY A 663 6.26 -47.67 -24.84
N LEU A 664 6.94 -46.52 -24.86
CA LEU A 664 7.15 -45.67 -23.69
C LEU A 664 5.81 -45.10 -23.19
N ALA A 665 5.55 -45.24 -21.90
CA ALA A 665 4.36 -44.71 -21.23
C ALA A 665 4.79 -43.83 -20.05
N LEU A 666 3.89 -42.94 -19.62
CA LEU A 666 4.12 -42.20 -18.39
C LEU A 666 4.04 -43.15 -17.20
N MET A 667 4.78 -42.83 -16.16
CA MET A 667 4.62 -43.47 -14.86
C MET A 667 3.21 -43.23 -14.30
N ASP A 668 2.76 -44.08 -13.38
CA ASP A 668 1.44 -43.91 -12.74
C ASP A 668 1.31 -42.48 -12.20
N LEU A 669 0.21 -41.79 -12.55
CA LEU A 669 -0.07 -40.41 -12.15
C LEU A 669 -0.32 -40.28 -10.63
N SER A 670 -0.26 -41.38 -9.87
CA SER A 670 -0.06 -41.35 -8.41
C SER A 670 1.30 -40.76 -8.02
N ALA A 671 2.29 -40.82 -8.90
CA ALA A 671 3.57 -40.16 -8.75
C ALA A 671 3.62 -38.86 -9.58
N PRO A 672 4.52 -37.93 -9.26
CA PRO A 672 4.72 -36.74 -10.07
C PRO A 672 5.10 -37.13 -11.50
N PHE A 673 4.38 -36.59 -12.49
CA PHE A 673 4.68 -36.82 -13.90
C PHE A 673 5.82 -35.91 -14.40
N LEU A 674 6.11 -34.84 -13.67
CA LEU A 674 7.13 -33.85 -14.02
C LEU A 674 7.86 -33.33 -12.76
N PHE A 675 9.19 -33.29 -12.84
CA PHE A 675 10.09 -32.70 -11.85
C PHE A 675 10.81 -31.50 -12.46
N ARG A 676 10.80 -30.36 -11.77
CA ARG A 676 11.46 -29.11 -12.18
C ARG A 676 12.19 -28.50 -10.99
N GLY A 677 13.49 -28.75 -10.88
CA GLY A 677 14.23 -28.41 -9.67
C GLY A 677 13.61 -29.09 -8.43
N PRO A 678 13.25 -28.34 -7.37
CA PRO A 678 12.58 -28.92 -6.20
C PRO A 678 11.06 -29.12 -6.40
N ARG A 679 10.46 -28.56 -7.45
CA ARG A 679 9.01 -28.62 -7.69
C ARG A 679 8.61 -29.97 -8.30
N ARG A 680 7.50 -30.51 -7.80
CA ARG A 680 6.91 -31.77 -8.24
C ARG A 680 5.50 -31.50 -8.75
N TYR A 681 5.20 -31.86 -9.99
CA TYR A 681 3.90 -31.63 -10.61
C TYR A 681 3.13 -32.93 -10.77
N TYR A 682 1.85 -32.90 -10.41
CA TYR A 682 0.97 -34.07 -10.36
C TYR A 682 -0.17 -33.97 -11.38
N GLY A 683 -0.65 -35.14 -11.83
CA GLY A 683 -1.72 -35.25 -12.83
C GLY A 683 -2.96 -35.93 -12.27
N CYS A 684 -4.15 -35.47 -12.63
CA CYS A 684 -5.40 -36.11 -12.21
C CYS A 684 -5.59 -37.46 -12.92
N LYS A 685 -5.63 -38.57 -12.18
CA LYS A 685 -5.86 -39.92 -12.75
C LYS A 685 -7.13 -40.05 -13.57
N GLN A 686 -8.22 -39.43 -13.11
CA GLN A 686 -9.55 -39.58 -13.73
C GLN A 686 -9.71 -38.72 -15.00
N CYS A 687 -9.09 -37.54 -15.03
CA CYS A 687 -9.24 -36.58 -16.13
C CYS A 687 -8.12 -36.63 -17.17
N SER A 688 -7.03 -37.36 -16.89
CA SER A 688 -5.86 -37.44 -17.78
C SER A 688 -5.99 -38.61 -18.76
N LYS A 689 -5.56 -38.38 -20.00
CA LYS A 689 -5.32 -39.40 -21.02
C LYS A 689 -3.84 -39.39 -21.38
N ALA A 690 -3.02 -39.82 -20.41
CA ALA A 690 -1.57 -39.74 -20.47
C ALA A 690 -1.00 -40.53 -21.66
N THR A 691 -0.29 -39.85 -22.56
CA THR A 691 0.47 -40.48 -23.65
C THR A 691 1.82 -39.81 -23.84
N VAL A 692 2.88 -40.62 -24.00
CA VAL A 692 4.23 -40.09 -24.24
C VAL A 692 4.36 -39.78 -25.74
N ARG A 693 4.55 -38.50 -26.06
CA ARG A 693 4.69 -37.99 -27.44
C ARG A 693 5.84 -36.99 -27.50
N GLU A 694 6.37 -36.75 -28.69
CA GLU A 694 7.32 -35.66 -28.90
C GLU A 694 6.61 -34.32 -28.67
N LEU A 695 7.25 -33.45 -27.89
CA LEU A 695 6.80 -32.09 -27.67
C LEU A 695 7.11 -31.24 -28.91
N PRO A 696 6.17 -30.41 -29.40
CA PRO A 696 6.43 -29.55 -30.55
C PRO A 696 7.51 -28.51 -30.23
N SER A 697 8.49 -28.34 -31.13
CA SER A 697 9.47 -27.24 -31.05
C SER A 697 8.80 -25.88 -31.35
N GLN A 698 8.17 -25.26 -30.37
CA GLN A 698 7.68 -23.88 -30.51
C GLN A 698 8.80 -22.87 -30.24
N GLY A 699 9.74 -22.73 -31.18
CA GLY A 699 10.68 -21.61 -31.22
C GLY A 699 11.37 -21.26 -29.88
N ASP A 700 11.57 -19.96 -29.64
CA ASP A 700 12.32 -19.41 -28.48
C ASP A 700 11.48 -19.37 -27.17
N GLU A 701 10.31 -20.02 -27.14
CA GLU A 701 9.46 -20.07 -25.95
C GLU A 701 9.95 -21.13 -24.95
N LEU A 702 10.09 -20.74 -23.68
CA LEU A 702 10.47 -21.66 -22.61
C LEU A 702 9.36 -22.70 -22.39
N LEU A 703 9.73 -23.99 -22.41
CA LEU A 703 8.82 -25.10 -22.07
C LEU A 703 8.28 -24.93 -20.65
N ASP A 704 7.01 -24.55 -20.54
CA ASP A 704 6.27 -24.37 -19.29
C ASP A 704 5.56 -25.67 -18.86
N GLU A 705 5.30 -25.85 -17.56
CA GLU A 705 4.64 -27.06 -17.03
C GLU A 705 3.28 -27.33 -17.67
N LYS A 706 2.53 -26.28 -18.02
CA LYS A 706 1.21 -26.40 -18.68
C LYS A 706 1.34 -26.97 -20.08
N ILE A 707 2.34 -26.49 -20.84
CA ILE A 707 2.63 -26.98 -22.20
C ILE A 707 3.04 -28.46 -22.15
N ILE A 708 3.87 -28.83 -21.17
CA ILE A 708 4.29 -30.22 -20.97
C ILE A 708 3.10 -31.11 -20.58
N ALA A 709 2.26 -30.67 -19.64
CA ALA A 709 1.07 -31.40 -19.22
C ALA A 709 0.09 -31.60 -20.40
N GLU A 710 -0.19 -30.56 -21.17
CA GLU A 710 -1.06 -30.61 -22.34
C GLU A 710 -0.53 -31.54 -23.43
N ALA A 711 0.77 -31.44 -23.76
CA ALA A 711 1.40 -32.30 -24.76
C ALA A 711 1.38 -33.78 -24.37
N LEU A 712 1.49 -34.06 -23.07
CA LEU A 712 1.43 -35.41 -22.52
C LEU A 712 -0.01 -35.89 -22.26
N GLY A 713 -1.03 -35.05 -22.48
CA GLY A 713 -2.44 -35.37 -22.22
C GLY A 713 -2.79 -35.50 -20.73
N VAL A 714 -2.00 -34.86 -19.86
CA VAL A 714 -2.15 -34.88 -18.41
C VAL A 714 -2.93 -33.65 -17.94
N GLN A 715 -3.97 -33.87 -17.14
CA GLN A 715 -4.66 -32.79 -16.44
C GLN A 715 -3.86 -32.40 -15.20
N LEU A 716 -3.18 -31.24 -15.26
CA LEU A 716 -2.38 -30.72 -14.15
C LEU A 716 -3.25 -30.47 -12.90
N LEU A 717 -2.78 -30.97 -11.76
CA LEU A 717 -3.32 -30.69 -10.43
C LEU A 717 -2.66 -29.43 -9.85
N GLN A 718 -3.43 -28.65 -9.10
CA GLN A 718 -2.98 -27.41 -8.47
C GLN A 718 -2.81 -27.61 -6.97
N PHE A 719 -1.74 -27.07 -6.39
CA PHE A 719 -1.59 -27.03 -4.94
C PHE A 719 -2.58 -26.03 -4.34
N VAL A 720 -3.29 -26.43 -3.28
CA VAL A 720 -4.22 -25.59 -2.55
C VAL A 720 -4.04 -25.82 -1.05
N LEU A 721 -4.24 -24.77 -0.25
CA LEU A 721 -4.28 -24.87 1.21
C LEU A 721 -5.73 -24.98 1.67
N LEU A 722 -6.04 -26.02 2.45
CA LEU A 722 -7.35 -26.27 3.02
C LEU A 722 -7.23 -26.39 4.53
N LEU A 723 -7.82 -25.42 5.24
CA LEU A 723 -7.92 -25.43 6.69
C LEU A 723 -9.37 -25.36 7.13
N LYS A 724 -9.68 -26.00 8.24
CA LYS A 724 -10.93 -25.88 8.98
C LYS A 724 -10.62 -25.14 10.27
N LEU A 725 -11.24 -23.99 10.48
CA LEU A 725 -11.04 -23.14 11.65
C LEU A 725 -12.30 -23.20 12.52
N GLN A 726 -12.13 -23.30 13.83
CA GLN A 726 -13.20 -23.13 14.79
C GLN A 726 -13.14 -21.70 15.33
N LEU A 727 -14.09 -20.86 14.95
CA LEU A 727 -14.22 -19.50 15.44
C LEU A 727 -15.01 -19.48 16.76
N GLN A 728 -14.69 -18.55 17.65
CA GLN A 728 -15.39 -18.31 18.90
C GLN A 728 -15.58 -16.81 19.13
N ASP A 729 -16.79 -16.42 19.51
CA ASP A 729 -17.09 -15.08 20.00
C ASP A 729 -17.74 -15.18 21.40
N ALA A 730 -18.26 -14.06 21.92
CA ALA A 730 -18.93 -14.03 23.23
C ALA A 730 -20.27 -14.83 23.25
N THR A 731 -20.78 -15.25 22.10
CA THR A 731 -22.13 -15.83 21.94
C THR A 731 -22.12 -17.32 21.58
N ASN A 732 -21.16 -17.77 20.76
CA ASN A 732 -21.13 -19.14 20.26
C ASN A 732 -19.76 -19.54 19.67
N THR A 733 -19.68 -20.78 19.17
CA THR A 733 -18.57 -21.26 18.33
C THR A 733 -19.06 -21.70 16.96
N LEU A 734 -18.26 -21.48 15.91
CA LEU A 734 -18.63 -21.79 14.53
C LEU A 734 -17.47 -22.44 13.78
N GLU A 735 -17.75 -23.52 13.05
CA GLU A 735 -16.77 -24.14 12.15
C GLU A 735 -16.81 -23.48 10.78
N VAL A 736 -15.64 -23.07 10.28
CA VAL A 736 -15.49 -22.39 8.98
C VAL A 736 -14.33 -22.98 8.20
N PHE A 737 -14.47 -23.05 6.87
CA PHE A 737 -13.40 -23.51 5.97
C PHE A 737 -12.64 -22.33 5.36
N LEU A 738 -11.34 -22.51 5.22
CA LEU A 738 -10.41 -21.59 4.56
C LEU A 738 -9.73 -22.34 3.42
N TRP A 739 -10.07 -21.99 2.17
CA TRP A 739 -9.41 -22.57 0.99
C TRP A 739 -9.15 -21.54 -0.13
N LYS A 740 -10.21 -20.94 -0.73
CA LYS A 740 -10.07 -19.98 -1.86
C LYS A 740 -9.19 -18.77 -1.55
N HIS A 741 -9.17 -18.34 -0.29
CA HIS A 741 -8.42 -17.18 0.18
C HIS A 741 -7.32 -17.59 1.18
N ALA A 742 -6.96 -18.87 1.24
CA ALA A 742 -5.98 -19.37 2.19
C ALA A 742 -4.60 -18.74 1.97
N GLU A 743 -4.16 -18.60 0.72
CA GLU A 743 -2.88 -17.96 0.39
C GLU A 743 -2.86 -16.48 0.83
N LEU A 744 -3.97 -15.75 0.67
CA LEU A 744 -4.09 -14.36 1.11
C LEU A 744 -4.19 -14.22 2.63
N PHE A 745 -4.86 -15.18 3.27
CA PHE A 745 -5.04 -15.23 4.71
C PHE A 745 -3.71 -15.52 5.43
N LEU A 746 -2.92 -16.45 4.88
CA LEU A 746 -1.65 -16.90 5.45
C LEU A 746 -0.45 -16.09 4.94
N GLY A 747 -0.58 -15.41 3.80
CA GLY A 747 0.51 -14.63 3.19
C GLY A 747 1.59 -15.49 2.54
N VAL A 748 1.27 -16.73 2.15
CA VAL A 748 2.20 -17.69 1.54
C VAL A 748 1.47 -18.48 0.46
N SER A 749 2.10 -18.73 -0.69
CA SER A 749 1.48 -19.52 -1.77
C SER A 749 1.53 -21.02 -1.47
N ALA A 750 0.53 -21.77 -1.93
CA ALA A 750 0.48 -23.22 -1.74
C ALA A 750 1.66 -23.93 -2.45
N GLU A 751 2.11 -23.40 -3.59
CA GLU A 751 3.29 -23.92 -4.31
C GLU A 751 4.59 -23.75 -3.52
N GLU A 752 4.77 -22.64 -2.82
CA GLU A 752 5.94 -22.40 -1.96
C GLU A 752 5.90 -23.29 -0.73
N VAL A 753 4.74 -23.45 -0.09
CA VAL A 753 4.54 -24.38 1.03
C VAL A 753 4.89 -25.82 0.62
N ALA A 754 4.67 -26.19 -0.65
CA ALA A 754 5.00 -27.52 -1.16
C ALA A 754 6.52 -27.81 -1.22
N ILE A 755 7.36 -26.78 -1.32
CA ILE A 755 8.79 -26.92 -1.59
C ILE A 755 9.70 -26.34 -0.50
N SER A 756 9.21 -25.40 0.29
CA SER A 756 10.00 -24.63 1.27
C SER A 756 9.52 -24.90 2.68
N GLN A 757 10.47 -25.28 3.55
CA GLN A 757 10.21 -25.45 4.97
C GLN A 757 9.96 -24.10 5.64
N GLU A 758 10.60 -23.05 5.15
CA GLU A 758 10.42 -21.66 5.59
C GLU A 758 8.98 -21.19 5.39
N ALA A 759 8.40 -21.46 4.21
CA ALA A 759 7.01 -21.22 3.89
C ALA A 759 6.06 -21.97 4.84
N GLN A 760 6.33 -23.24 5.13
CA GLN A 760 5.57 -24.03 6.11
C GLN A 760 5.67 -23.46 7.53
N ASN A 761 6.85 -23.00 7.94
CA ASN A 761 7.08 -22.39 9.25
C ASN A 761 6.35 -21.04 9.38
N SER A 762 6.29 -20.26 8.31
CA SER A 762 5.53 -19.00 8.26
C SER A 762 4.02 -19.23 8.45
N VAL A 763 3.46 -20.26 7.79
CA VAL A 763 2.08 -20.69 8.01
C VAL A 763 1.86 -21.12 9.47
N HIS A 764 2.82 -21.84 10.05
CA HIS A 764 2.78 -22.24 11.46
C HIS A 764 2.81 -21.05 12.42
N ALA A 765 3.77 -20.14 12.24
CA ALA A 765 3.91 -18.94 13.06
C ALA A 765 2.64 -18.07 12.99
N THR A 766 2.04 -17.96 11.80
CA THR A 766 0.78 -17.24 11.62
C THR A 766 -0.35 -17.91 12.39
N LEU A 767 -0.51 -19.23 12.27
CA LEU A 767 -1.59 -19.95 12.97
C LEU A 767 -1.37 -20.01 14.49
N GLU A 768 -0.15 -20.14 14.98
CA GLU A 768 0.17 -20.05 16.41
C GLU A 768 -0.03 -18.62 16.95
N SER A 769 0.29 -17.57 16.18
CA SER A 769 -0.01 -16.20 16.56
C SER A 769 -1.52 -15.96 16.71
N LEU A 770 -2.32 -16.57 15.83
CA LEU A 770 -3.78 -16.47 15.84
C LEU A 770 -4.44 -17.39 16.88
N CYS A 771 -3.82 -18.52 17.20
CA CYS A 771 -4.33 -19.58 18.04
C CYS A 771 -3.19 -20.28 18.82
N PRO A 772 -2.62 -19.64 19.86
CA PRO A 772 -1.53 -20.22 20.63
C PRO A 772 -1.98 -21.47 21.38
N THR A 773 -1.14 -22.51 21.33
CA THR A 773 -1.38 -23.83 21.93
C THR A 773 -1.29 -23.83 23.46
N GLU A 774 -0.45 -22.98 24.06
CA GLU A 774 -0.31 -22.82 25.53
C GLU A 774 -0.67 -21.40 26.00
N GLY A 775 -1.93 -21.18 26.38
CA GLY A 775 -2.34 -19.90 26.97
C GLY A 775 -3.83 -19.80 27.29
N THR A 776 -4.15 -19.20 28.44
CA THR A 776 -5.52 -18.85 28.85
C THR A 776 -6.20 -18.01 27.75
N VAL A 777 -7.48 -18.29 27.50
CA VAL A 777 -8.36 -17.71 26.44
C VAL A 777 -8.26 -16.18 26.27
N GLY A 778 -7.76 -15.45 27.28
CA GLY A 778 -7.57 -14.00 27.27
C GLY A 778 -6.44 -13.42 26.42
N GLN A 779 -5.55 -14.22 25.81
CA GLN A 779 -4.44 -13.72 24.97
C GLN A 779 -4.65 -13.83 23.45
N ARG A 780 -5.79 -14.35 22.98
CA ARG A 780 -6.02 -14.58 21.54
C ARG A 780 -6.43 -13.31 20.79
N PRO A 781 -5.88 -13.03 19.59
CA PRO A 781 -6.27 -11.87 18.81
C PRO A 781 -7.71 -12.00 18.29
N TRP A 782 -8.45 -10.90 18.29
CA TRP A 782 -9.76 -10.81 17.65
C TRP A 782 -9.61 -10.52 16.16
N LEU A 783 -10.29 -11.29 15.32
CA LEU A 783 -10.25 -11.16 13.86
C LEU A 783 -11.60 -10.68 13.32
N ASP A 784 -11.54 -9.69 12.44
CA ASP A 784 -12.69 -9.24 11.64
C ASP A 784 -12.69 -10.02 10.32
N LEU A 785 -13.65 -10.93 10.17
CA LEU A 785 -13.75 -11.89 9.07
C LEU A 785 -15.05 -11.72 8.28
N SER A 786 -15.01 -12.00 6.98
CA SER A 786 -16.22 -12.13 6.15
C SER A 786 -16.46 -13.60 5.84
N LEU A 787 -17.63 -14.11 6.21
CA LEU A 787 -18.04 -15.50 6.05
C LEU A 787 -19.19 -15.62 5.05
N THR A 788 -19.14 -16.63 4.19
CA THR A 788 -20.26 -16.98 3.31
C THR A 788 -20.79 -18.34 3.71
N SER A 789 -22.10 -18.47 3.87
CA SER A 789 -22.75 -19.73 4.20
C SER A 789 -23.22 -20.48 2.95
N TYR A 790 -23.03 -21.79 2.91
CA TYR A 790 -23.52 -22.67 1.86
C TYR A 790 -24.12 -23.94 2.47
N ARG A 791 -25.05 -24.57 1.76
CA ARG A 791 -25.69 -25.81 2.21
C ARG A 791 -24.95 -27.00 1.60
N GLY A 792 -24.58 -27.96 2.44
CA GLY A 792 -24.08 -29.26 1.97
C GLY A 792 -25.01 -30.39 2.40
N ALA A 793 -24.97 -31.49 1.65
CA ALA A 793 -25.68 -32.70 2.01
C ALA A 793 -24.95 -33.40 3.17
N GLY A 794 -25.54 -33.41 4.37
CA GLY A 794 -24.99 -34.14 5.51
C GLY A 794 -25.30 -35.64 5.44
N GLU A 795 -24.56 -36.47 6.18
CA GLU A 795 -24.68 -37.94 6.22
C GLU A 795 -26.05 -38.50 6.67
N ARG A 796 -26.99 -37.65 7.10
CA ARG A 796 -28.29 -38.06 7.69
C ARG A 796 -29.47 -37.21 7.23
N ASP A 797 -29.55 -36.85 5.94
CA ASP A 797 -30.70 -36.14 5.36
C ASP A 797 -31.02 -34.78 6.06
N GLN A 798 -30.07 -34.28 6.86
CA GLN A 798 -30.11 -32.97 7.50
C GLN A 798 -29.29 -32.02 6.63
N ASN A 799 -29.95 -31.02 6.07
CA ASN A 799 -29.32 -29.91 5.36
C ASN A 799 -28.39 -29.15 6.32
N GLN A 800 -27.12 -29.51 6.35
CA GLN A 800 -26.13 -28.86 7.22
C GLN A 800 -25.56 -27.64 6.50
N THR A 801 -25.57 -26.50 7.19
CA THR A 801 -24.99 -25.24 6.69
C THR A 801 -23.52 -25.19 7.05
N TYR A 802 -22.67 -25.04 6.04
CA TYR A 802 -21.24 -24.82 6.16
C TYR A 802 -20.91 -23.35 5.90
N TYR A 803 -19.74 -22.92 6.38
CA TYR A 803 -19.30 -21.53 6.29
C TYR A 803 -17.89 -21.48 5.71
N GLN A 804 -17.63 -20.52 4.82
CA GLN A 804 -16.31 -20.32 4.21
C GLN A 804 -15.83 -18.89 4.41
N ILE A 805 -14.53 -18.72 4.69
CA ILE A 805 -13.90 -17.41 4.75
C ILE A 805 -13.72 -16.84 3.32
N CYS A 806 -14.17 -15.60 3.14
CA CYS A 806 -14.22 -14.90 1.85
C CYS A 806 -13.39 -13.62 1.80
N SER A 807 -12.76 -13.21 2.91
CA SER A 807 -11.81 -12.10 2.93
C SER A 807 -10.73 -12.33 4.00
N PRO A 808 -9.49 -11.85 3.79
CA PRO A 808 -8.47 -11.87 4.84
C PRO A 808 -8.87 -10.98 6.04
N PRO A 809 -8.28 -11.22 7.23
CA PRO A 809 -8.56 -10.40 8.41
C PRO A 809 -8.05 -8.96 8.20
N VAL A 810 -8.85 -7.98 8.61
CA VAL A 810 -8.60 -6.54 8.41
C VAL A 810 -7.40 -6.02 9.24
N THR A 811 -6.95 -6.81 10.23
CA THR A 811 -5.88 -6.46 11.18
C THR A 811 -4.97 -7.68 11.39
N ARG A 812 -3.74 -7.65 10.86
CA ARG A 812 -2.68 -8.56 11.32
C ARG A 812 -2.16 -8.04 12.67
N PRO A 813 -2.10 -8.85 13.73
CA PRO A 813 -1.37 -8.47 14.94
C PRO A 813 0.13 -8.39 14.58
N SER A 814 0.76 -7.26 14.88
CA SER A 814 2.21 -7.08 14.76
C SER A 814 2.92 -8.08 15.68
N SER A 815 3.75 -8.96 15.14
CA SER A 815 4.63 -9.81 15.94
C SER A 815 5.57 -8.93 16.75
N ALA A 816 5.40 -8.92 18.08
CA ALA A 816 6.33 -8.27 18.98
C ALA A 816 7.66 -9.03 18.96
N GLN A 817 8.73 -8.39 18.47
CA GLN A 817 10.09 -8.81 18.74
C GLN A 817 10.31 -8.73 20.26
N SER A 818 10.39 -9.87 20.92
CA SER A 818 10.95 -9.95 22.27
C SER A 818 12.46 -9.91 22.16
N ASP A 819 13.05 -8.77 22.48
CA ASP A 819 14.48 -8.66 22.79
C ASP A 819 14.81 -9.59 23.95
N HIS A 820 15.54 -10.68 23.68
CA HIS A 820 16.32 -11.37 24.69
C HIS A 820 17.78 -11.39 24.26
N THR A 821 18.59 -10.87 25.18
CA THR A 821 20.05 -10.71 25.25
C THR A 821 20.89 -11.85 24.68
#